data_AF-A0A8C4F9M5-F1
#
_entry.id   AF-A0A8C4F9M5-F1
#
_cell.length_a   1.000
_cell.length_b   1.000
_cell.length_c   1.000
_cell.angle_alpha   90.00
_cell.angle_beta   90.00
_cell.angle_gamma   90.00
#
_symmetry.space_group_name_H-M   'P 1'
#
loop_
_entity.id
_entity.type
_entity.pdbx_description
1 polymer ?
#
loop_
_entity_poly.entity_id
_entity_poly.type
_entity_poly.pdbx_seq_one_letter_code
_entity_poly.pdbx_strand_id
1 'polypeptide(L)'
;MMSGEMVEVSVKAPEPVRTTGVLQQNRVFLDFFWDLAKPDQEVRLKAVGELIRYLKTHNQADELDYTFKRLVDGLAHTREAARPGFSLALGQVLSSFEDVSLQSVLNRVREKHNPQTVKKKLLRNAFFGNLFGVLALYQSGRLSKEPQVVLGCVQLLQSLSQQRQHLKDLPTKTMMDILTEVTTAEVFEEVLFSALQADLASAFRTPEQLQLLLVALQRFPQTLKPKKLKKLLGCSTIINADNIPKLTEVLKMAARSVKKECVLPAVVLDLLKLSLKEDSFQLFWNNAIINGMLKEQPGPAHYLSFRLLGSALPLLSVAQLKEVLSGDVMMHYGEHVVSAQKPDRFKLAPEMDVYVSDFLEGCQDPDRQLAVMVGFSSLTNQGYPVVPSVWRVVQHLQPAALQQYVDWLKKMFLQPQTDQLLDFSTRKQKDNPEGREQKENAIFRLRKWIIARLSSIIDNHQVKRQEDLILDVARFVFFHAFFSAKKASADIPETAGKLSVPLDDKTRGVLVNSFFGLLLSMHHLPLIEDTAEGAAVNQKRPLGVTSDGTMWIYHLVQYAQVLLNQPKHVQSSQPFSPEQKQAWDGMLESVSKLKKKAKKGPNAESTAFQQLFLLVGMHLFKAPEELLDIMKDLQSCVDKAQEKKAKKKKTTKKKQGDYDEPEWVEVMVDILLSLLSQPSRHIRQVCRTVFSSICPHVTAAALTAILDVLDPEKDDEEDSAVVVTDDNKTQKKPDEEDDEDHDEEMEDEDNEDDDDEDDEAMEEEEVGEVDQSFRLELMKVLQQQNALATEEDGSDDEDLDDEAMMELDKGLAALFSEQKKKSQAKKDEKAKLQKEKTLVRDFKIKVLDLVEVFVARQAGSPLVLGLVEPLLTIIDRGMSSDSHQQEQDFLRRAADIFRNQLCRSKVYCRTVGDRQGELHDLLEKLMTKTQKLSDSAVCLYYFSASLYVVKVLRGAPPADLRFMGNVDVDRVSAVFREALSSFMSKRKSPLTAQMFTDLFNRFPVLCVSLLDAAVQHITSGVRVHQQGQACVLVLRAMQSREVQQLLSGDRWAELCAKVTGQLAAVGQQQSTSTGLTVSVDLEPLQKVLQSLTGVIAFKKTGKLEDTYWAVVKHFGKTTEGEIQKYLLLNIT
;
A
#
# COMPACT_ATOMS: atom_id res chain seq x y z
N MET A 1 79.66 -57.24 -40.92
CA MET A 1 78.91 -56.63 -42.04
C MET A 1 77.97 -55.59 -41.46
N MET A 2 77.76 -54.50 -42.20
CA MET A 2 77.05 -53.28 -41.77
C MET A 2 75.58 -53.52 -41.43
N SER A 3 75.12 -52.93 -40.32
CA SER A 3 73.79 -52.34 -40.02
C SER A 3 73.55 -52.39 -38.51
N GLY A 4 72.74 -51.49 -37.96
CA GLY A 4 72.27 -51.60 -36.57
C GLY A 4 71.62 -50.33 -36.05
N GLU A 5 70.29 -50.29 -36.04
CA GLU A 5 69.49 -49.46 -35.13
C GLU A 5 69.89 -49.71 -33.67
N MET A 6 69.77 -48.70 -32.79
CA MET A 6 69.18 -48.85 -31.45
C MET A 6 69.12 -47.52 -30.66
N VAL A 7 68.20 -47.53 -29.70
CA VAL A 7 67.64 -46.46 -28.86
C VAL A 7 68.54 -46.14 -27.65
N GLU A 8 68.27 -44.97 -27.02
CA GLU A 8 68.45 -44.60 -25.60
C GLU A 8 69.64 -43.72 -25.10
N VAL A 9 69.24 -42.57 -24.53
CA VAL A 9 69.53 -42.05 -23.16
C VAL A 9 70.85 -41.29 -22.83
N SER A 10 70.62 -40.04 -22.36
CA SER A 10 71.27 -39.23 -21.30
C SER A 10 72.74 -38.79 -21.39
N VAL A 11 72.95 -37.46 -21.37
CA VAL A 11 74.02 -36.81 -20.57
C VAL A 11 73.53 -35.48 -20.00
N LYS A 12 73.81 -35.26 -18.71
CA LYS A 12 73.47 -34.09 -17.86
C LYS A 12 74.69 -33.16 -17.72
N ALA A 13 74.50 -31.84 -17.71
CA ALA A 13 75.45 -30.82 -17.22
C ALA A 13 74.68 -29.52 -16.83
N PRO A 14 75.20 -28.61 -15.97
CA PRO A 14 74.54 -28.13 -14.74
C PRO A 14 73.84 -26.76 -14.81
N GLU A 15 73.02 -26.50 -13.78
CA GLU A 15 72.20 -25.29 -13.55
C GLU A 15 72.98 -23.97 -13.44
N PRO A 16 72.34 -22.84 -13.79
CA PRO A 16 72.42 -21.60 -13.05
C PRO A 16 71.13 -21.32 -12.26
N VAL A 17 71.34 -20.90 -11.01
CA VAL A 17 70.35 -20.55 -9.99
C VAL A 17 69.38 -19.46 -10.49
N ARG A 18 68.06 -19.71 -10.40
CA ARG A 18 66.99 -18.78 -10.80
C ARG A 18 66.71 -17.73 -9.70
N THR A 19 66.90 -16.46 -10.04
CA THR A 19 66.66 -15.24 -9.23
C THR A 19 65.23 -14.67 -9.35
N THR A 20 64.23 -15.47 -9.71
CA THR A 20 62.87 -14.96 -10.04
C THR A 20 61.88 -14.85 -8.88
N GLY A 21 62.13 -15.50 -7.73
CA GLY A 21 61.16 -15.54 -6.61
C GLY A 21 61.03 -14.24 -5.79
N VAL A 22 62.12 -13.51 -5.59
CA VAL A 22 62.18 -12.36 -4.66
C VAL A 22 61.50 -11.10 -5.22
N LEU A 23 61.47 -10.93 -6.55
CA LEU A 23 60.84 -9.78 -7.22
C LEU A 23 59.31 -9.89 -7.27
N GLN A 24 58.75 -11.11 -7.35
CA GLN A 24 57.30 -11.32 -7.32
C GLN A 24 56.72 -11.12 -5.91
N GLN A 25 57.42 -11.57 -4.86
CA GLN A 25 57.00 -11.35 -3.46
C GLN A 25 56.92 -9.86 -3.11
N ASN A 26 57.90 -9.06 -3.55
CA ASN A 26 57.89 -7.61 -3.38
C ASN A 26 56.71 -6.92 -4.08
N ARG A 27 56.21 -7.45 -5.21
CA ARG A 27 55.08 -6.85 -5.93
C ARG A 27 53.75 -7.09 -5.21
N VAL A 28 53.53 -8.30 -4.72
CA VAL A 28 52.31 -8.66 -3.95
C VAL A 28 52.22 -7.84 -2.67
N PHE A 29 53.33 -7.66 -1.96
CA PHE A 29 53.41 -6.81 -0.78
C PHE A 29 53.03 -5.34 -1.07
N LEU A 30 53.46 -4.80 -2.22
CA LEU A 30 53.12 -3.44 -2.63
C LEU A 30 51.66 -3.27 -3.05
N ASP A 31 51.06 -4.30 -3.66
CA ASP A 31 49.67 -4.29 -4.14
C ASP A 31 48.65 -4.10 -3.00
N PHE A 32 48.96 -4.59 -1.79
CA PHE A 32 48.10 -4.34 -0.62
C PHE A 32 47.88 -2.85 -0.36
N PHE A 33 48.91 -2.01 -0.49
CA PHE A 33 48.78 -0.57 -0.28
C PHE A 33 47.97 0.13 -1.38
N TRP A 34 48.02 -0.40 -2.61
CA TRP A 34 47.17 0.07 -3.70
C TRP A 34 45.69 -0.27 -3.45
N ASP A 35 45.42 -1.46 -2.93
CA ASP A 35 44.07 -1.91 -2.61
C ASP A 35 43.46 -1.17 -1.42
N LEU A 36 44.27 -0.77 -0.43
CA LEU A 36 43.83 0.13 0.66
C LEU A 36 43.29 1.48 0.17
N ALA A 37 43.71 1.94 -1.01
CA ALA A 37 43.29 3.21 -1.60
C ALA A 37 42.07 3.10 -2.54
N LYS A 38 41.53 1.90 -2.75
CA LYS A 38 40.35 1.66 -3.61
C LYS A 38 39.05 2.12 -2.93
N PRO A 39 38.03 2.55 -3.71
CA PRO A 39 36.76 3.04 -3.17
C PRO A 39 35.88 1.93 -2.57
N ASP A 40 36.08 0.68 -2.97
CA ASP A 40 35.34 -0.49 -2.48
C ASP A 40 35.76 -0.88 -1.05
N GLN A 41 34.80 -1.05 -0.13
CA GLN A 41 35.06 -1.36 1.28
C GLN A 41 35.55 -2.79 1.49
N GLU A 42 35.00 -3.77 0.77
CA GLU A 42 35.37 -5.18 0.93
C GLU A 42 36.81 -5.42 0.47
N VAL A 43 37.20 -4.79 -0.64
CA VAL A 43 38.58 -4.81 -1.15
C VAL A 43 39.56 -4.24 -0.12
N ARG A 44 39.21 -3.12 0.52
CA ARG A 44 40.06 -2.53 1.58
C ARG A 44 40.20 -3.46 2.78
N LEU A 45 39.09 -4.03 3.28
CA LEU A 45 39.11 -4.93 4.44
C LEU A 45 39.93 -6.20 4.16
N LYS A 46 39.79 -6.77 2.95
CA LYS A 46 40.58 -7.91 2.51
C LYS A 46 42.08 -7.57 2.46
N ALA A 47 42.44 -6.42 1.90
CA ALA A 47 43.82 -5.96 1.82
C ALA A 47 44.47 -5.75 3.21
N VAL A 48 43.73 -5.22 4.19
CA VAL A 48 44.21 -5.13 5.59
C VAL A 48 44.54 -6.52 6.14
N GLY A 49 43.63 -7.48 5.99
CA GLY A 49 43.82 -8.84 6.49
C GLY A 49 44.99 -9.57 5.82
N GLU A 50 45.15 -9.38 4.50
CA GLU A 50 46.25 -9.97 3.73
C GLU A 50 47.61 -9.35 4.07
N LEU A 51 47.68 -8.02 4.24
CA LEU A 51 48.89 -7.31 4.67
C LEU A 51 49.39 -7.82 6.04
N ILE A 52 48.49 -7.95 7.02
CA ILE A 52 48.85 -8.45 8.37
C ILE A 52 49.32 -9.90 8.29
N ARG A 53 48.64 -10.75 7.52
CA ARG A 53 49.03 -12.15 7.32
C ARG A 53 50.41 -12.25 6.67
N TYR A 54 50.67 -11.44 5.65
CA TYR A 54 51.95 -11.37 4.97
C TYR A 54 53.08 -11.00 5.94
N LEU A 55 52.90 -9.92 6.72
CA LEU A 55 53.90 -9.44 7.68
C LEU A 55 54.17 -10.45 8.80
N LYS A 56 53.14 -11.13 9.32
CA LYS A 56 53.31 -12.18 10.34
C LYS A 56 54.08 -13.40 9.82
N THR A 57 53.99 -13.69 8.52
CA THR A 57 54.61 -14.87 7.91
C THR A 57 56.06 -14.61 7.51
N HIS A 58 56.39 -13.41 7.04
CA HIS A 58 57.71 -13.08 6.48
C HIS A 58 58.63 -12.33 7.47
N ASN A 59 58.06 -11.69 8.51
CA ASN A 59 58.72 -11.05 9.66
C ASN A 59 60.07 -10.34 9.38
N GLN A 60 60.18 -9.61 8.27
CA GLN A 60 61.35 -8.78 7.97
C GLN A 60 61.18 -7.39 8.59
N ALA A 61 62.14 -6.98 9.43
CA ALA A 61 62.10 -5.68 10.11
C ALA A 61 62.00 -4.50 9.12
N ASP A 62 62.65 -4.61 7.96
CA ASP A 62 62.65 -3.58 6.91
C ASP A 62 61.27 -3.43 6.23
N GLU A 63 60.54 -4.54 6.01
CA GLU A 63 59.18 -4.51 5.45
C GLU A 63 58.16 -3.97 6.45
N LEU A 64 58.34 -4.25 7.74
CA LEU A 64 57.50 -3.69 8.80
C LEU A 64 57.72 -2.18 8.93
N ASP A 65 58.97 -1.70 8.93
CA ASP A 65 59.27 -0.25 8.94
C ASP A 65 58.71 0.45 7.70
N TYR A 66 58.89 -0.18 6.52
CA TYR A 66 58.32 0.31 5.27
C TYR A 66 56.79 0.38 5.32
N THR A 67 56.14 -0.62 5.93
CA THR A 67 54.68 -0.62 6.13
C THR A 67 54.26 0.58 6.96
N PHE A 68 54.89 0.84 8.11
CA PHE A 68 54.56 2.01 8.92
C PHE A 68 54.76 3.32 8.16
N LYS A 69 55.86 3.45 7.41
CA LYS A 69 56.10 4.61 6.56
C LYS A 69 54.97 4.82 5.54
N ARG A 70 54.58 3.77 4.81
CA ARG A 70 53.51 3.83 3.80
C ARG A 70 52.13 4.11 4.39
N LEU A 71 51.80 3.48 5.51
CA LEU A 71 50.52 3.68 6.18
C LEU A 71 50.41 5.10 6.75
N VAL A 72 51.46 5.61 7.41
CA VAL A 72 51.51 6.99 7.92
C VAL A 72 51.40 8.00 6.78
N ASP A 73 52.11 7.79 5.67
CA ASP A 73 52.00 8.64 4.48
C ASP A 73 50.57 8.66 3.90
N GLY A 74 49.91 7.49 3.90
CA GLY A 74 48.54 7.30 3.41
C GLY A 74 47.44 7.98 4.26
N LEU A 75 47.71 8.37 5.50
CA LEU A 75 46.72 9.04 6.35
C LEU A 75 46.26 10.41 5.78
N ALA A 76 47.15 11.09 5.05
CA ALA A 76 46.89 12.37 4.40
C ALA A 76 46.52 12.23 2.91
N HIS A 77 46.08 11.04 2.46
CA HIS A 77 45.82 10.77 1.05
C HIS A 77 44.85 11.79 0.42
N THR A 78 45.08 12.14 -0.86
CA THR A 78 44.27 13.15 -1.56
C THR A 78 42.83 12.70 -1.76
N ARG A 79 42.63 11.42 -2.10
CA ARG A 79 41.31 10.77 -2.14
C ARG A 79 40.74 10.59 -0.74
N GLU A 80 39.56 11.16 -0.49
CA GLU A 80 38.91 11.13 0.82
C GLU A 80 38.55 9.71 1.27
N ALA A 81 38.06 8.88 0.35
CA ALA A 81 37.69 7.47 0.61
C ALA A 81 38.87 6.57 1.02
N ALA A 82 40.11 6.96 0.73
CA ALA A 82 41.30 6.16 1.05
C ALA A 82 41.77 6.35 2.51
N ARG A 83 41.57 7.54 3.10
CA ARG A 83 42.11 7.89 4.43
C ARG A 83 41.62 6.95 5.54
N PRO A 84 40.32 6.58 5.61
CA PRO A 84 39.85 5.60 6.60
C PRO A 84 40.48 4.21 6.42
N GLY A 85 40.76 3.80 5.18
CA GLY A 85 41.43 2.53 4.87
C GLY A 85 42.85 2.46 5.44
N PHE A 86 43.65 3.52 5.22
CA PHE A 86 45.00 3.62 5.78
C PHE A 86 45.01 3.75 7.30
N SER A 87 44.05 4.48 7.88
CA SER A 87 43.89 4.61 9.34
C SER A 87 43.58 3.26 10.00
N LEU A 88 42.60 2.52 9.45
CA LEU A 88 42.24 1.19 9.92
C LEU A 88 43.41 0.20 9.78
N ALA A 89 44.07 0.18 8.62
CA ALA A 89 45.23 -0.67 8.38
C ALA A 89 46.34 -0.41 9.43
N LEU A 90 46.64 0.87 9.71
CA LEU A 90 47.64 1.24 10.72
C LEU A 90 47.23 0.77 12.11
N GLY A 91 45.97 0.98 12.51
CA GLY A 91 45.46 0.51 13.80
C GLY A 91 45.55 -1.00 13.97
N GLN A 92 45.17 -1.77 12.93
CA GLN A 92 45.21 -3.23 12.97
C GLN A 92 46.64 -3.80 12.95
N VAL A 93 47.57 -3.15 12.25
CA VAL A 93 49.00 -3.49 12.31
C VAL A 93 49.55 -3.21 13.72
N LEU A 94 49.26 -2.04 14.30
CA LEU A 94 49.68 -1.73 15.68
C LEU A 94 49.10 -2.69 16.74
N SER A 95 47.87 -3.15 16.53
CA SER A 95 47.24 -4.17 17.38
C SER A 95 47.92 -5.53 17.23
N SER A 96 48.35 -5.89 16.01
CA SER A 96 48.99 -7.19 15.72
C SER A 96 50.46 -7.28 16.12
N PHE A 97 51.16 -6.16 16.25
CA PHE A 97 52.59 -6.08 16.56
C PHE A 97 52.80 -5.23 17.82
N GLU A 98 52.62 -5.84 18.99
CA GLU A 98 52.65 -5.14 20.30
C GLU A 98 54.04 -4.57 20.67
N ASP A 99 55.12 -5.15 20.14
CA ASP A 99 56.51 -4.68 20.39
C ASP A 99 56.79 -3.28 19.82
N VAL A 100 55.95 -2.80 18.89
CA VAL A 100 56.09 -1.46 18.31
C VAL A 100 55.54 -0.41 19.26
N SER A 101 56.37 0.53 19.69
CA SER A 101 55.96 1.65 20.55
C SER A 101 54.95 2.57 19.88
N LEU A 102 53.79 2.80 20.53
CA LEU A 102 52.80 3.78 20.06
C LEU A 102 53.37 5.20 20.04
N GLN A 103 54.24 5.55 21.00
CA GLN A 103 54.92 6.84 21.04
C GLN A 103 55.77 7.10 19.79
N SER A 104 56.48 6.07 19.31
CA SER A 104 57.27 6.17 18.07
C SER A 104 56.39 6.48 16.87
N VAL A 105 55.24 5.79 16.75
CA VAL A 105 54.30 6.01 15.64
C VAL A 105 53.62 7.38 15.73
N LEU A 106 53.23 7.83 16.93
CA LEU A 106 52.70 9.18 17.14
C LEU A 106 53.70 10.25 16.71
N ASN A 107 55.00 10.08 17.02
CA ASN A 107 56.04 10.99 16.58
C ASN A 107 56.18 11.00 15.05
N ARG A 108 56.16 9.83 14.39
CA ARG A 108 56.17 9.72 12.92
C ARG A 108 54.98 10.44 12.28
N VAL A 109 53.78 10.31 12.85
CA VAL A 109 52.58 11.03 12.39
C VAL A 109 52.77 12.54 12.49
N ARG A 110 53.22 13.03 13.66
CA ARG A 110 53.45 14.47 13.90
C ARG A 110 54.49 15.06 12.96
N GLU A 111 55.60 14.34 12.76
CA GLU A 111 56.68 14.78 11.88
C GLU A 111 56.22 14.84 10.43
N LYS A 112 55.61 13.76 9.93
CA LYS A 112 55.17 13.67 8.54
C LYS A 112 54.10 14.69 8.18
N HIS A 113 53.15 14.89 9.09
CA HIS A 113 51.98 15.74 8.88
C HIS A 113 52.07 17.08 9.61
N ASN A 114 53.28 17.58 9.89
CA ASN A 114 53.44 18.85 10.59
C ASN A 114 52.90 20.03 9.73
N PRO A 115 51.87 20.76 10.20
CA PRO A 115 51.28 21.87 9.45
C PRO A 115 52.25 23.02 9.11
N GLN A 116 53.35 23.16 9.88
CA GLN A 116 54.36 24.21 9.66
C GLN A 116 55.33 23.88 8.52
N THR A 117 55.54 22.60 8.21
CA THR A 117 56.51 22.16 7.19
C THR A 117 55.85 21.75 5.88
N VAL A 118 54.55 21.42 5.91
CA VAL A 118 53.81 20.97 4.73
C VAL A 118 53.44 22.17 3.82
N LYS A 119 53.52 21.95 2.49
CA LYS A 119 53.11 22.93 1.48
C LYS A 119 51.67 23.42 1.71
N LYS A 120 51.40 24.72 1.53
CA LYS A 120 50.06 25.33 1.74
C LYS A 120 48.89 24.56 1.11
N LYS A 121 49.06 24.01 -0.11
CA LYS A 121 48.03 23.23 -0.82
C LYS A 121 47.67 21.89 -0.14
N LEU A 122 48.58 21.33 0.67
CA LEU A 122 48.42 20.07 1.38
C LEU A 122 48.10 20.26 2.86
N LEU A 123 47.92 21.49 3.32
CA LEU A 123 47.65 21.80 4.72
C LEU A 123 46.40 21.10 5.24
N ARG A 124 45.31 21.10 4.45
CA ARG A 124 44.07 20.36 4.75
C ARG A 124 44.33 18.85 4.90
N ASN A 125 45.14 18.29 4.02
CA ASN A 125 45.50 16.88 4.03
C ASN A 125 46.32 16.52 5.27
N ALA A 126 47.27 17.37 5.67
CA ALA A 126 48.06 17.19 6.89
C ALA A 126 47.18 17.22 8.15
N PHE A 127 46.16 18.09 8.20
CA PHE A 127 45.19 18.06 9.31
C PHE A 127 44.44 16.74 9.40
N PHE A 128 43.96 16.20 8.27
CA PHE A 128 43.37 14.86 8.24
C PHE A 128 44.39 13.76 8.56
N GLY A 129 45.64 13.88 8.12
CA GLY A 129 46.71 12.94 8.42
C GLY A 129 46.97 12.79 9.92
N ASN A 130 47.02 13.91 10.65
CA ASN A 130 47.14 13.89 12.11
C ASN A 130 45.89 13.28 12.78
N LEU A 131 44.69 13.67 12.35
CA LEU A 131 43.43 13.13 12.90
C LEU A 131 43.32 11.61 12.71
N PHE A 132 43.53 11.12 11.49
CA PHE A 132 43.48 9.70 11.17
C PHE A 132 44.64 8.92 11.81
N GLY A 133 45.77 9.57 12.09
CA GLY A 133 46.85 8.98 12.86
C GLY A 133 46.46 8.75 14.31
N VAL A 134 45.80 9.72 14.96
CA VAL A 134 45.26 9.54 16.32
C VAL A 134 44.15 8.47 16.33
N LEU A 135 43.27 8.47 15.33
CA LEU A 135 42.24 7.42 15.19
C LEU A 135 42.86 6.02 15.02
N ALA A 136 43.96 5.89 14.28
CA ALA A 136 44.66 4.61 14.15
C ALA A 136 45.26 4.14 15.47
N LEU A 137 45.86 5.05 16.24
CA LEU A 137 46.39 4.74 17.58
C LEU A 137 45.26 4.31 18.53
N TYR A 138 44.12 5.00 18.50
CA TYR A 138 42.92 4.62 19.24
C TYR A 138 42.39 3.24 18.82
N GLN A 139 42.19 3.01 17.51
CA GLN A 139 41.70 1.74 16.96
C GLN A 139 42.62 0.53 17.19
N SER A 140 43.87 0.75 17.62
CA SER A 140 44.77 -0.34 18.00
C SER A 140 44.33 -1.07 19.28
N GLY A 141 43.47 -0.46 20.11
CA GLY A 141 43.05 -0.97 21.42
C GLY A 141 44.14 -0.97 22.49
N ARG A 142 45.32 -0.41 22.17
CA ARG A 142 46.49 -0.34 23.06
C ARG A 142 46.62 0.99 23.79
N LEU A 143 45.90 2.02 23.35
CA LEU A 143 46.08 3.40 23.80
C LEU A 143 45.87 3.57 25.32
N SER A 144 44.91 2.84 25.90
CA SER A 144 44.62 2.84 27.33
C SER A 144 45.78 2.34 28.22
N LYS A 145 46.74 1.60 27.64
CA LYS A 145 47.91 1.06 28.36
C LYS A 145 49.10 2.02 28.41
N GLU A 146 49.10 3.10 27.62
CA GLU A 146 50.24 4.04 27.48
C GLU A 146 49.83 5.50 27.78
N PRO A 147 49.71 5.92 29.07
CA PRO A 147 49.15 7.22 29.44
C PRO A 147 49.81 8.45 28.80
N GLN A 148 51.12 8.42 28.60
CA GLN A 148 51.87 9.51 27.94
C GLN A 148 51.51 9.66 26.45
N VAL A 149 51.19 8.55 25.79
CA VAL A 149 50.71 8.57 24.39
C VAL A 149 49.29 9.13 24.35
N VAL A 150 48.43 8.77 25.32
CA VAL A 150 47.08 9.37 25.44
C VAL A 150 47.18 10.89 25.55
N LEU A 151 48.05 11.40 26.43
CA LEU A 151 48.32 12.83 26.58
C LEU A 151 48.75 13.45 25.25
N GLY A 152 49.70 12.82 24.56
CA GLY A 152 50.17 13.29 23.26
C GLY A 152 49.08 13.31 22.18
N CYS A 153 48.21 12.31 22.16
CA CYS A 153 47.05 12.26 21.26
C CYS A 153 46.07 13.40 21.56
N VAL A 154 45.71 13.60 22.83
CA VAL A 154 44.79 14.67 23.24
C VAL A 154 45.35 16.05 22.91
N GLN A 155 46.63 16.33 23.22
CA GLN A 155 47.28 17.60 22.87
C GLN A 155 47.28 17.86 21.35
N LEU A 156 47.52 16.81 20.55
CA LEU A 156 47.45 16.92 19.10
C LEU A 156 46.03 17.24 18.64
N LEU A 157 45.02 16.54 19.16
CA LEU A 157 43.60 16.82 18.86
C LEU A 157 43.18 18.24 19.28
N GLN A 158 43.64 18.75 20.43
CA GLN A 158 43.39 20.13 20.86
C GLN A 158 43.92 21.16 19.86
N SER A 159 45.14 20.96 19.35
CA SER A 159 45.71 21.83 18.30
C SER A 159 44.90 21.76 17.00
N LEU A 160 44.36 20.59 16.65
CA LEU A 160 43.52 20.38 15.47
C LEU A 160 42.12 20.98 15.65
N SER A 161 41.58 21.02 16.87
CA SER A 161 40.26 21.60 17.19
C SER A 161 40.17 23.09 16.84
N GLN A 162 41.30 23.80 16.81
CA GLN A 162 41.37 25.20 16.38
C GLN A 162 41.08 25.35 14.87
N GLN A 163 41.20 24.28 14.08
CA GLN A 163 41.02 24.26 12.63
C GLN A 163 39.61 23.81 12.20
N ARG A 164 38.56 24.36 12.85
CA ARG A 164 37.14 24.00 12.60
C ARG A 164 36.72 24.06 11.13
N GLN A 165 37.29 24.99 10.36
CA GLN A 165 36.98 25.14 8.93
C GLN A 165 37.34 23.90 8.08
N HIS A 166 38.27 23.06 8.55
CA HIS A 166 38.73 21.88 7.82
C HIS A 166 38.22 20.57 8.42
N LEU A 167 38.27 20.45 9.75
CA LEU A 167 37.99 19.19 10.45
C LEU A 167 36.64 19.15 11.17
N LYS A 168 35.87 20.26 11.14
CA LYS A 168 34.60 20.41 11.87
C LYS A 168 34.75 20.01 13.35
N ASP A 169 33.95 19.06 13.81
CA ASP A 169 33.86 18.55 15.18
C ASP A 169 34.60 17.21 15.41
N LEU A 170 35.26 16.68 14.37
CA LEU A 170 35.93 15.38 14.43
C LEU A 170 37.03 15.28 15.50
N PRO A 171 37.87 16.30 15.76
CA PRO A 171 38.89 16.21 16.80
C PRO A 171 38.27 16.07 18.19
N THR A 172 37.21 16.83 18.49
CA THR A 172 36.50 16.73 19.77
C THR A 172 35.78 15.41 19.92
N LYS A 173 35.16 14.88 18.84
CA LYS A 173 34.60 13.52 18.84
C LYS A 173 35.64 12.46 19.18
N THR A 174 36.81 12.55 18.56
CA THR A 174 37.91 11.62 18.84
C THR A 174 38.41 11.75 20.29
N MET A 175 38.46 12.96 20.86
CA MET A 175 38.79 13.14 22.29
C MET A 175 37.75 12.47 23.21
N MET A 176 36.46 12.54 22.85
CA MET A 176 35.39 11.87 23.60
C MET A 176 35.49 10.34 23.51
N ASP A 177 35.81 9.80 22.33
CA ASP A 177 36.04 8.37 22.13
C ASP A 177 37.20 7.88 23.02
N ILE A 178 38.32 8.62 23.02
CA ILE A 178 39.48 8.34 23.89
C ILE A 178 39.07 8.37 25.38
N LEU A 179 38.35 9.41 25.82
CA LEU A 179 37.88 9.50 27.22
C LEU A 179 36.94 8.36 27.62
N THR A 180 36.18 7.84 26.66
CA THR A 180 35.24 6.73 26.89
C THR A 180 35.98 5.40 27.08
N GLU A 181 37.13 5.23 26.42
CA GLU A 181 37.99 4.04 26.51
C GLU A 181 38.97 4.08 27.70
N VAL A 182 39.38 5.26 28.18
CA VAL A 182 40.25 5.37 29.37
C VAL A 182 39.51 4.84 30.61
N THR A 183 40.03 3.76 31.21
CA THR A 183 39.34 3.01 32.27
C THR A 183 39.70 3.41 33.70
N THR A 184 40.86 4.05 33.94
CA THR A 184 41.31 4.37 35.30
C THR A 184 41.11 5.86 35.63
N ALA A 185 40.47 6.11 36.79
CA ALA A 185 40.29 7.46 37.31
C ALA A 185 41.62 8.18 37.58
N GLU A 186 42.67 7.41 37.89
CA GLU A 186 44.05 7.88 38.10
C GLU A 186 44.65 8.48 36.81
N VAL A 187 44.53 7.80 35.67
CA VAL A 187 45.03 8.32 34.38
C VAL A 187 44.25 9.57 33.98
N PHE A 188 42.95 9.62 34.22
CA PHE A 188 42.19 10.84 34.01
C PHE A 188 42.68 11.98 34.91
N GLU A 189 42.83 11.75 36.21
CA GLU A 189 43.17 12.79 37.19
C GLU A 189 44.60 13.30 37.06
N GLU A 190 45.58 12.41 36.89
CA GLU A 190 47.01 12.74 36.90
C GLU A 190 47.54 13.16 35.52
N VAL A 191 46.95 12.64 34.43
CA VAL A 191 47.48 12.82 33.06
C VAL A 191 46.57 13.69 32.20
N LEU A 192 45.27 13.40 32.13
CA LEU A 192 44.37 14.08 31.18
C LEU A 192 43.71 15.35 31.71
N PHE A 193 43.46 15.43 33.02
CA PHE A 193 42.71 16.54 33.61
C PHE A 193 43.43 17.87 33.40
N SER A 194 44.75 17.92 33.60
CA SER A 194 45.55 19.12 33.38
C SER A 194 45.53 19.55 31.90
N ALA A 195 45.60 18.61 30.97
CA ALA A 195 45.54 18.88 29.54
C ALA A 195 44.17 19.40 29.11
N LEU A 196 43.09 18.77 29.57
CA LEU A 196 41.70 19.10 29.21
C LEU A 196 41.11 20.24 30.04
N GLN A 197 41.82 20.75 31.06
CA GLN A 197 41.28 21.73 32.00
C GLN A 197 40.68 22.95 31.30
N ALA A 198 41.34 23.48 30.27
CA ALA A 198 40.86 24.63 29.51
C ALA A 198 39.59 24.30 28.69
N ASP A 199 39.52 23.11 28.10
CA ASP A 199 38.34 22.64 27.37
C ASP A 199 37.15 22.43 28.30
N LEU A 200 37.38 21.79 29.45
CA LEU A 200 36.35 21.55 30.47
C LEU A 200 35.86 22.86 31.09
N ALA A 201 36.77 23.82 31.37
CA ALA A 201 36.40 25.13 31.89
C ALA A 201 35.58 25.98 30.89
N SER A 202 35.67 25.67 29.60
CA SER A 202 34.93 26.34 28.52
C SER A 202 33.71 25.56 28.02
N ALA A 203 33.21 24.60 28.81
CA ALA A 203 32.09 23.72 28.46
C ALA A 203 30.85 24.44 27.88
N PHE A 204 30.52 25.65 28.35
CA PHE A 204 29.34 26.39 27.89
C PHE A 204 29.52 27.16 26.58
N ARG A 205 30.66 27.06 25.89
CA ARG A 205 30.90 27.81 24.63
C ARG A 205 30.37 27.09 23.39
N THR A 206 30.44 25.77 23.34
CA THR A 206 30.04 24.98 22.17
C THR A 206 29.40 23.66 22.58
N PRO A 207 28.49 23.07 21.77
CA PRO A 207 27.89 21.77 22.05
C PRO A 207 28.90 20.67 22.31
N GLU A 208 30.02 20.67 21.57
CA GLU A 208 31.04 19.62 21.67
C GLU A 208 31.84 19.72 22.97
N GLN A 209 32.11 20.94 23.45
CA GLN A 209 32.80 21.14 24.74
C GLN A 209 31.89 20.79 25.92
N LEU A 210 30.59 21.09 25.82
CA LEU A 210 29.63 20.65 26.83
C LEU A 210 29.53 19.13 26.86
N GLN A 211 29.45 18.48 25.69
CA GLN A 211 29.44 17.01 25.62
C GLN A 211 30.71 16.40 26.23
N LEU A 212 31.88 16.97 25.95
CA LEU A 212 33.15 16.52 26.53
C LEU A 212 33.10 16.52 28.06
N LEU A 213 32.56 17.58 28.66
CA LEU A 213 32.36 17.66 30.11
C LEU A 213 31.34 16.64 30.62
N LEU A 214 30.22 16.45 29.92
CA LEU A 214 29.19 15.48 30.31
C LEU A 214 29.72 14.03 30.27
N VAL A 215 30.48 13.67 29.24
CA VAL A 215 31.15 12.37 29.13
C VAL A 215 32.15 12.19 30.27
N ALA A 216 32.96 13.21 30.56
CA ALA A 216 33.91 13.17 31.68
C ALA A 216 33.21 13.00 33.03
N LEU A 217 32.06 13.66 33.25
CA LEU A 217 31.26 13.51 34.48
C LEU A 217 30.62 12.13 34.60
N GLN A 218 30.16 11.57 33.48
CA GLN A 218 29.56 10.24 33.46
C GLN A 218 30.61 9.16 33.77
N ARG A 219 31.82 9.29 33.21
CA ARG A 219 32.91 8.32 33.35
C ARG A 219 33.69 8.47 34.66
N PHE A 220 33.92 9.68 35.12
CA PHE A 220 34.76 9.98 36.30
C PHE A 220 34.02 10.80 37.38
N PRO A 221 32.84 10.33 37.86
CA PRO A 221 32.03 11.10 38.81
C PRO A 221 32.72 11.31 40.17
N GLN A 222 33.60 10.39 40.57
CA GLN A 222 34.34 10.49 41.84
C GLN A 222 35.48 11.51 41.78
N THR A 223 36.05 11.76 40.60
CA THR A 223 37.12 12.74 40.41
C THR A 223 36.53 14.14 40.28
N LEU A 224 35.46 14.31 39.49
CA LEU A 224 34.80 15.59 39.23
C LEU A 224 33.72 15.94 40.27
N LYS A 225 34.05 15.86 41.55
CA LYS A 225 33.14 16.23 42.66
C LYS A 225 32.71 17.71 42.59
N PRO A 226 31.59 18.10 43.23
CA PRO A 226 31.07 19.48 43.21
C PRO A 226 32.09 20.55 43.59
N LYS A 227 33.04 20.25 44.50
CA LYS A 227 34.12 21.18 44.86
C LYS A 227 35.09 21.45 43.69
N LYS A 228 35.43 20.43 42.89
CA LYS A 228 36.28 20.60 41.71
C LYS A 228 35.52 21.27 40.57
N LEU A 229 34.24 20.93 40.36
CA LEU A 229 33.37 21.64 39.42
C LEU A 229 33.26 23.13 39.74
N LYS A 230 33.08 23.48 41.03
CA LYS A 230 33.05 24.88 41.47
C LYS A 230 34.34 25.63 41.16
N LYS A 231 35.50 24.97 41.27
CA LYS A 231 36.79 25.56 40.89
C LYS A 231 36.95 25.70 39.36
N LEU A 232 36.41 24.78 38.57
CA LEU A 232 36.53 24.76 37.11
C LEU A 232 35.57 25.72 36.40
N LEU A 233 34.30 25.68 36.78
CA LEU A 233 33.19 26.35 36.08
C LEU A 233 32.60 27.52 36.88
N GLY A 234 33.03 27.71 38.13
CA GLY A 234 32.43 28.65 39.08
C GLY A 234 31.14 28.15 39.73
N CYS A 235 30.64 26.97 39.35
CA CYS A 235 29.37 26.39 39.81
C CYS A 235 29.53 24.94 40.28
N SER A 236 28.72 24.51 41.26
CA SER A 236 28.78 23.15 41.82
C SER A 236 28.02 22.10 41.03
N THR A 237 27.07 22.53 40.20
CA THR A 237 26.24 21.68 39.32
C THR A 237 26.19 22.31 37.93
N ILE A 238 25.96 21.50 36.89
CA ILE A 238 25.83 22.05 35.52
C ILE A 238 24.48 22.75 35.37
N ILE A 239 23.40 22.10 35.82
CA ILE A 239 22.03 22.58 35.67
C ILE A 239 21.66 23.37 36.92
N ASN A 240 21.72 24.69 36.81
CA ASN A 240 21.29 25.64 37.83
C ASN A 240 20.82 26.93 37.16
N ALA A 241 20.13 27.80 37.91
CA ALA A 241 19.52 29.01 37.38
C ALA A 241 20.51 29.93 36.65
N ASP A 242 21.74 30.07 37.16
CA ASP A 242 22.77 30.95 36.58
C ASP A 242 23.30 30.42 35.24
N ASN A 243 23.31 29.10 35.07
CA ASN A 243 23.80 28.44 33.85
C ASN A 243 22.72 28.23 32.78
N ILE A 244 21.42 28.30 33.13
CA ILE A 244 20.34 28.09 32.15
C ILE A 244 20.50 28.94 30.89
N PRO A 245 20.76 30.27 30.95
CA PRO A 245 20.92 31.06 29.73
C PRO A 245 22.04 30.55 28.82
N LYS A 246 23.16 30.11 29.41
CA LYS A 246 24.29 29.56 28.67
C LYS A 246 23.97 28.20 28.06
N LEU A 247 23.28 27.33 28.81
CA LEU A 247 22.81 26.03 28.33
C LEU A 247 21.85 26.19 27.15
N THR A 248 20.90 27.13 27.26
CA THR A 248 19.96 27.44 26.18
C THR A 248 20.68 27.85 24.89
N GLU A 249 21.69 28.72 24.97
CA GLU A 249 22.45 29.11 23.77
C GLU A 249 23.24 27.93 23.18
N VAL A 250 23.82 27.07 24.01
CA VAL A 250 24.47 25.82 23.53
C VAL A 250 23.47 24.89 22.85
N LEU A 251 22.27 24.72 23.42
CA LEU A 251 21.21 23.90 22.81
C LEU A 251 20.75 24.46 21.46
N LYS A 252 20.64 25.80 21.34
CA LYS A 252 20.34 26.46 20.05
C LYS A 252 21.43 26.25 19.02
N MET A 253 22.70 26.31 19.42
CA MET A 253 23.83 25.98 18.54
C MET A 253 23.76 24.53 18.08
N ALA A 254 23.47 23.60 19.00
CA ALA A 254 23.29 22.19 18.69
C ALA A 254 22.16 21.99 17.67
N ALA A 255 21.00 22.62 17.89
CA ALA A 255 19.85 22.57 16.98
C ALA A 255 20.21 23.02 15.55
N ARG A 256 20.94 24.13 15.43
CA ARG A 256 21.37 24.67 14.12
C ARG A 256 22.38 23.76 13.43
N SER A 257 23.25 23.10 14.20
CA SER A 257 24.29 22.23 13.66
C SER A 257 23.73 20.95 13.02
N VAL A 258 22.63 20.40 13.54
CA VAL A 258 22.02 19.14 13.04
C VAL A 258 20.76 19.35 12.19
N LYS A 259 20.57 20.57 11.67
CA LYS A 259 19.38 20.93 10.89
C LYS A 259 19.20 20.04 9.65
N LYS A 260 20.30 19.57 9.04
CA LYS A 260 20.26 18.74 7.81
C LYS A 260 20.19 17.25 8.13
N GLU A 261 20.87 16.84 9.20
CA GLU A 261 20.97 15.46 9.66
C GLU A 261 19.66 14.99 10.30
N CYS A 262 18.84 15.91 10.83
CA CYS A 262 17.55 15.60 11.45
C CYS A 262 17.66 14.56 12.59
N VAL A 263 18.70 14.68 13.42
CA VAL A 263 18.96 13.78 14.56
C VAL A 263 18.92 14.54 15.90
N LEU A 264 18.75 13.82 17.01
CA LEU A 264 18.96 14.35 18.36
C LEU A 264 20.45 14.27 18.75
N PRO A 265 21.15 15.39 18.99
CA PRO A 265 22.53 15.38 19.45
C PRO A 265 22.66 14.77 20.85
N ALA A 266 23.73 13.99 21.07
CA ALA A 266 24.00 13.34 22.35
C ALA A 266 23.97 14.31 23.55
N VAL A 267 24.49 15.53 23.38
CA VAL A 267 24.52 16.57 24.43
C VAL A 267 23.16 16.92 24.99
N VAL A 268 22.11 16.87 24.17
CA VAL A 268 20.75 17.20 24.62
C VAL A 268 20.19 16.05 25.48
N LEU A 269 20.41 14.82 25.03
CA LEU A 269 19.95 13.63 25.74
C LEU A 269 20.71 13.42 27.05
N ASP A 270 22.02 13.68 27.05
CA ASP A 270 22.84 13.53 28.26
C ASP A 270 22.57 14.65 29.27
N LEU A 271 22.21 15.86 28.84
CA LEU A 271 21.67 16.91 29.74
C LEU A 271 20.34 16.49 30.36
N LEU A 272 19.44 15.88 29.59
CA LEU A 272 18.19 15.35 30.14
C LEU A 272 18.47 14.28 31.21
N LYS A 273 19.32 13.30 30.92
CA LYS A 273 19.73 12.27 31.89
C LYS A 273 20.38 12.87 33.14
N LEU A 274 21.24 13.86 32.97
CA LEU A 274 21.87 14.57 34.09
C LEU A 274 20.81 15.29 34.93
N SER A 275 19.83 15.95 34.30
CA SER A 275 18.76 16.67 35.00
C SER A 275 17.90 15.74 35.86
N LEU A 276 17.67 14.51 35.40
CA LEU A 276 16.96 13.49 36.16
C LEU A 276 17.80 12.98 37.33
N LYS A 277 19.12 12.85 37.14
CA LYS A 277 20.05 12.40 38.18
C LYS A 277 20.28 13.45 39.28
N GLU A 278 20.27 14.73 38.92
CA GLU A 278 20.50 15.87 39.83
C GLU A 278 19.20 16.44 40.44
N ASP A 279 18.05 15.79 40.20
CA ASP A 279 16.71 16.29 40.60
C ASP A 279 16.42 17.73 40.14
N SER A 280 16.94 18.07 38.96
CA SER A 280 16.84 19.40 38.34
C SER A 280 16.04 19.38 37.04
N PHE A 281 15.24 18.33 36.82
CA PHE A 281 14.45 18.12 35.61
C PHE A 281 13.51 19.30 35.34
N GLN A 282 12.78 19.76 36.35
CA GLN A 282 11.87 20.89 36.25
C GLN A 282 12.55 22.15 35.73
N LEU A 283 13.71 22.47 36.32
CA LEU A 283 14.49 23.64 35.93
C LEU A 283 15.00 23.51 34.49
N PHE A 284 15.46 22.33 34.09
CA PHE A 284 15.91 22.08 32.73
C PHE A 284 14.76 22.16 31.71
N TRP A 285 13.68 21.43 31.94
CA TRP A 285 12.55 21.33 31.02
C TRP A 285 11.83 22.67 30.87
N ASN A 286 11.47 23.32 31.99
CA ASN A 286 10.70 24.55 31.94
C ASN A 286 11.56 25.74 31.51
N ASN A 287 12.81 25.86 31.97
CA ASN A 287 13.59 27.07 31.72
C ASN A 287 14.46 26.97 30.46
N ALA A 288 15.09 25.82 30.18
CA ALA A 288 15.92 25.67 28.98
C ALA A 288 15.11 25.26 27.75
N ILE A 289 14.21 24.28 27.88
CA ILE A 289 13.44 23.78 26.72
C ILE A 289 12.25 24.69 26.42
N ILE A 290 11.31 24.83 27.36
CA ILE A 290 10.09 25.63 27.11
C ILE A 290 10.43 27.12 27.00
N ASN A 291 11.03 27.71 28.03
CA ASN A 291 11.30 29.15 28.04
C ASN A 291 12.51 29.57 27.21
N GLY A 292 13.35 28.64 26.75
CA GLY A 292 14.56 28.92 26.01
C GLY A 292 14.48 28.52 24.54
N MET A 293 14.21 27.23 24.27
CA MET A 293 14.21 26.68 22.91
C MET A 293 12.90 26.95 22.15
N LEU A 294 11.74 26.85 22.80
CA LEU A 294 10.44 27.05 22.14
C LEU A 294 10.07 28.52 21.92
N LYS A 295 10.73 29.47 22.58
CA LYS A 295 10.53 30.91 22.30
C LYS A 295 11.11 31.39 20.97
N GLU A 296 11.96 30.58 20.33
CA GLU A 296 12.49 30.88 18.99
C GLU A 296 11.38 30.81 17.93
N GLN A 297 11.66 31.29 16.71
CA GLN A 297 10.73 31.03 15.61
C GLN A 297 10.68 29.52 15.29
N PRO A 298 9.53 28.98 14.84
CA PRO A 298 9.40 27.58 14.46
C PRO A 298 10.52 27.14 13.50
N GLY A 299 11.22 26.07 13.84
CA GLY A 299 12.42 25.67 13.12
C GLY A 299 13.27 24.64 13.88
N PRO A 300 14.61 24.67 13.72
CA PRO A 300 15.49 23.63 14.27
C PRO A 300 15.35 23.43 15.79
N ALA A 301 15.16 24.50 16.56
CA ALA A 301 15.01 24.43 18.02
C ALA A 301 13.73 23.70 18.44
N HIS A 302 12.63 23.91 17.71
CA HIS A 302 11.36 23.21 17.95
C HIS A 302 11.50 21.73 17.60
N TYR A 303 12.06 21.41 16.43
CA TYR A 303 12.25 20.02 16.00
C TYR A 303 13.16 19.25 16.97
N LEU A 304 14.19 19.90 17.51
CA LEU A 304 15.04 19.30 18.55
C LEU A 304 14.25 19.02 19.83
N SER A 305 13.39 19.94 20.25
CA SER A 305 12.55 19.80 21.44
C SER A 305 11.54 18.66 21.29
N PHE A 306 10.97 18.48 20.09
CA PHE A 306 10.07 17.36 19.79
C PHE A 306 10.81 16.01 19.77
N ARG A 307 12.03 15.95 19.24
CA ARG A 307 12.86 14.73 19.32
C ARG A 307 13.24 14.40 20.76
N LEU A 308 13.54 15.43 21.55
CA LEU A 308 13.82 15.27 22.97
C LEU A 308 12.59 14.74 23.71
N LEU A 309 11.38 15.22 23.40
CA LEU A 309 10.12 14.68 23.91
C LEU A 309 10.01 13.17 23.65
N GLY A 310 10.20 12.72 22.40
CA GLY A 310 10.16 11.30 22.04
C GLY A 310 11.23 10.47 22.75
N SER A 311 12.47 10.96 22.78
CA SER A 311 13.59 10.28 23.46
C SER A 311 13.49 10.29 25.00
N ALA A 312 12.68 11.19 25.57
CA ALA A 312 12.48 11.29 27.01
C ALA A 312 11.52 10.22 27.54
N LEU A 313 10.56 9.75 26.73
CA LEU A 313 9.51 8.79 27.15
C LEU A 313 10.04 7.61 28.00
N PRO A 314 11.09 6.86 27.58
CA PRO A 314 11.60 5.73 28.37
C PRO A 314 12.30 6.14 29.68
N LEU A 315 12.69 7.41 29.84
CA LEU A 315 13.48 7.89 30.97
C LEU A 315 12.63 8.52 32.09
N LEU A 316 11.40 8.94 31.78
CA LEU A 316 10.56 9.70 32.71
C LEU A 316 9.70 8.79 33.59
N SER A 317 9.50 9.22 34.84
CA SER A 317 8.49 8.65 35.75
C SER A 317 7.06 8.96 35.29
N VAL A 318 6.06 8.26 35.83
CA VAL A 318 4.63 8.49 35.49
C VAL A 318 4.21 9.95 35.70
N ALA A 319 4.65 10.59 36.79
CA ALA A 319 4.33 11.99 37.08
C ALA A 319 4.94 12.93 36.04
N GLN A 320 6.21 12.73 35.70
CA GLN A 320 6.91 13.53 34.68
C GLN A 320 6.35 13.29 33.27
N LEU A 321 5.96 12.06 32.94
CA LEU A 321 5.30 11.75 31.67
C LEU A 321 4.00 12.54 31.52
N LYS A 322 3.15 12.52 32.55
CA LYS A 322 1.89 13.28 32.55
C LYS A 322 2.13 14.76 32.35
N GLU A 323 3.07 15.33 33.09
CA GLU A 323 3.42 16.76 33.00
C GLU A 323 3.93 17.15 31.61
N VAL A 324 4.89 16.40 31.08
CA VAL A 324 5.51 16.69 29.78
C VAL A 324 4.52 16.53 28.62
N LEU A 325 3.65 15.52 28.68
CA LEU A 325 2.64 15.26 27.65
C LEU A 325 1.41 16.19 27.76
N SER A 326 1.26 16.92 28.88
CA SER A 326 0.28 18.01 29.01
C SER A 326 0.88 19.41 28.80
N GLY A 327 2.16 19.51 28.43
CA GLY A 327 2.91 20.77 28.38
C GLY A 327 3.06 21.39 26.98
N ASP A 328 3.73 22.56 26.93
CA ASP A 328 3.89 23.36 25.72
C ASP A 328 4.62 22.65 24.57
N VAL A 329 5.59 21.78 24.89
CA VAL A 329 6.32 21.01 23.85
C VAL A 329 5.37 20.11 23.08
N MET A 330 4.42 19.47 23.78
CA MET A 330 3.41 18.60 23.17
C MET A 330 2.40 19.41 22.35
N MET A 331 1.97 20.58 22.85
CA MET A 331 1.08 21.49 22.14
C MET A 331 1.70 21.96 20.80
N HIS A 332 2.93 22.45 20.83
CA HIS A 332 3.64 22.90 19.62
C HIS A 332 3.96 21.74 18.67
N TYR A 333 4.18 20.53 19.18
CA TYR A 333 4.26 19.33 18.34
C TYR A 333 2.95 19.11 17.59
N GLY A 334 1.80 19.22 18.26
CA GLY A 334 0.48 19.15 17.61
C GLY A 334 0.29 20.19 16.52
N GLU A 335 0.62 21.45 16.80
CA GLU A 335 0.56 22.55 15.82
C GLU A 335 1.43 22.25 14.58
N HIS A 336 2.63 21.69 14.80
CA HIS A 336 3.51 21.27 13.72
C HIS A 336 2.87 20.15 12.89
N VAL A 337 2.34 19.08 13.52
CA VAL A 337 1.75 17.94 12.80
C VAL A 337 0.59 18.39 11.90
N VAL A 338 -0.29 19.25 12.40
CA VAL A 338 -1.43 19.77 11.62
C VAL A 338 -0.95 20.69 10.50
N SER A 339 0.02 21.56 10.75
CA SER A 339 0.51 22.53 9.75
C SER A 339 1.48 21.94 8.71
N ALA A 340 2.07 20.77 8.99
CA ALA A 340 3.03 20.08 8.12
C ALA A 340 2.37 19.10 7.12
N GLN A 341 1.04 19.02 7.05
CA GLN A 341 0.36 18.10 6.12
C GLN A 341 0.63 18.38 4.63
N LYS A 342 1.15 19.57 4.28
CA LYS A 342 1.51 19.95 2.90
C LYS A 342 2.64 19.08 2.33
N PRO A 343 2.62 18.70 1.03
CA PRO A 343 3.57 17.76 0.41
C PRO A 343 5.06 18.11 0.63
N ASP A 344 5.40 19.39 0.66
CA ASP A 344 6.81 19.86 0.71
C ASP A 344 7.32 20.20 2.11
N ARG A 345 6.53 19.93 3.16
CA ARG A 345 6.93 20.23 4.55
C ARG A 345 7.51 19.00 5.22
N PHE A 346 8.57 19.23 6.00
CA PHE A 346 9.14 18.20 6.87
C PHE A 346 8.09 17.74 7.89
N LYS A 347 7.87 16.42 7.98
CA LYS A 347 6.87 15.79 8.84
C LYS A 347 7.56 15.04 9.96
N LEU A 348 7.38 15.49 11.21
CA LEU A 348 7.94 14.79 12.38
C LEU A 348 7.05 13.64 12.88
N ALA A 349 5.77 13.59 12.50
CA ALA A 349 4.85 12.56 12.99
C ALA A 349 5.34 11.12 12.79
N PRO A 350 5.89 10.73 11.61
CA PRO A 350 6.45 9.38 11.44
C PRO A 350 7.64 9.09 12.35
N GLU A 351 8.46 10.09 12.68
CA GLU A 351 9.58 9.94 13.62
C GLU A 351 9.07 9.76 15.05
N MET A 352 8.03 10.51 15.44
CA MET A 352 7.38 10.36 16.75
C MET A 352 6.68 9.01 16.90
N ASP A 353 6.05 8.49 15.84
CA ASP A 353 5.45 7.16 15.85
C ASP A 353 6.48 6.07 16.19
N VAL A 354 7.72 6.21 15.69
CA VAL A 354 8.83 5.30 16.04
C VAL A 354 9.18 5.42 17.52
N TYR A 355 9.38 6.63 18.06
CA TYR A 355 9.68 6.80 19.49
C TYR A 355 8.60 6.20 20.40
N VAL A 356 7.31 6.43 20.07
CA VAL A 356 6.19 5.88 20.85
C VAL A 356 6.12 4.36 20.70
N SER A 357 6.32 3.83 19.50
CA SER A 357 6.33 2.38 19.24
C SER A 357 7.44 1.69 20.03
N ASP A 358 8.68 2.17 19.92
CA ASP A 358 9.85 1.63 20.62
C ASP A 358 9.67 1.70 22.14
N PHE A 359 9.10 2.81 22.65
CA PHE A 359 8.77 2.94 24.07
C PHE A 359 7.74 1.91 24.51
N LEU A 360 6.61 1.78 23.81
CA LEU A 360 5.54 0.86 24.21
C LEU A 360 5.99 -0.60 24.13
N GLU A 361 6.77 -0.95 23.10
CA GLU A 361 7.33 -2.30 22.94
C GLU A 361 8.33 -2.64 24.06
N GLY A 362 9.18 -1.69 24.45
CA GLY A 362 10.17 -1.87 25.52
C GLY A 362 9.62 -1.71 26.94
N CYS A 363 8.43 -1.12 27.13
CA CYS A 363 7.87 -0.80 28.44
C CYS A 363 6.98 -1.92 28.99
N GLN A 364 7.32 -2.42 30.18
CA GLN A 364 6.54 -3.44 30.90
C GLN A 364 5.57 -2.85 31.94
N ASP A 365 5.65 -1.54 32.20
CA ASP A 365 4.84 -0.86 33.20
C ASP A 365 3.52 -0.35 32.56
N PRO A 366 2.35 -0.89 32.96
CA PRO A 366 1.07 -0.52 32.36
C PRO A 366 0.68 0.93 32.65
N ASP A 367 1.04 1.50 33.79
CA ASP A 367 0.69 2.88 34.14
C ASP A 367 1.48 3.88 33.29
N ARG A 368 2.74 3.55 32.96
CA ARG A 368 3.56 4.33 32.03
C ARG A 368 3.06 4.21 30.59
N GLN A 369 2.70 3.00 30.14
CA GLN A 369 2.07 2.81 28.82
C GLN A 369 0.77 3.63 28.72
N LEU A 370 -0.09 3.56 29.74
CA LEU A 370 -1.33 4.33 29.80
C LEU A 370 -1.07 5.83 29.76
N ALA A 371 -0.12 6.35 30.55
CA ALA A 371 0.20 7.78 30.58
C ALA A 371 0.61 8.32 29.20
N VAL A 372 1.39 7.55 28.43
CA VAL A 372 1.78 7.91 27.06
C VAL A 372 0.59 7.85 26.11
N MET A 373 -0.19 6.78 26.14
CA MET A 373 -1.37 6.64 25.27
C MET A 373 -2.41 7.74 25.49
N VAL A 374 -2.70 8.06 26.76
CA VAL A 374 -3.60 9.13 27.14
C VAL A 374 -3.02 10.49 26.75
N GLY A 375 -1.75 10.76 27.04
CA GLY A 375 -1.12 12.04 26.72
C GLY A 375 -1.17 12.38 25.22
N PHE A 376 -0.85 11.42 24.35
CA PHE A 376 -0.96 11.61 22.90
C PHE A 376 -2.41 11.71 22.40
N SER A 377 -3.34 10.98 23.01
CA SER A 377 -4.76 11.04 22.65
C SER A 377 -5.47 12.29 23.15
N SER A 378 -4.93 12.94 24.19
CA SER A 378 -5.42 14.20 24.75
C SER A 378 -4.93 15.43 23.99
N LEU A 379 -3.95 15.31 23.09
CA LEU A 379 -3.51 16.39 22.22
C LEU A 379 -4.51 16.56 21.06
N THR A 380 -5.32 17.59 21.10
CA THR A 380 -6.43 17.79 20.15
C THR A 380 -6.32 19.10 19.37
N ASN A 381 -6.86 19.12 18.16
CA ASN A 381 -7.10 20.31 17.37
C ASN A 381 -8.61 20.52 17.24
N GLN A 382 -9.17 21.46 18.01
CA GLN A 382 -10.60 21.71 18.10
C GLN A 382 -11.39 20.43 18.44
N GLY A 383 -10.94 19.71 19.47
CA GLY A 383 -11.55 18.48 19.98
C GLY A 383 -11.25 17.21 19.18
N TYR A 384 -10.56 17.29 18.04
CA TYR A 384 -10.13 16.10 17.30
C TYR A 384 -8.67 15.73 17.64
N PRO A 385 -8.39 14.54 18.22
CA PRO A 385 -7.01 14.14 18.51
C PRO A 385 -6.10 14.14 17.29
N VAL A 386 -4.87 14.65 17.47
CA VAL A 386 -3.87 14.78 16.38
C VAL A 386 -3.38 13.42 15.91
N VAL A 387 -3.34 12.43 16.81
CA VAL A 387 -3.02 11.05 16.47
C VAL A 387 -4.16 10.40 15.65
N PRO A 388 -3.84 9.56 14.65
CA PRO A 388 -4.86 8.95 13.80
C PRO A 388 -5.71 7.93 14.56
N SER A 389 -7.01 7.80 14.26
CA SER A 389 -7.90 6.81 14.89
C SER A 389 -7.43 5.37 14.72
N VAL A 390 -6.70 5.08 13.63
CA VAL A 390 -5.97 3.81 13.43
C VAL A 390 -4.48 4.09 13.65
N TRP A 391 -3.95 3.65 14.80
CA TRP A 391 -2.56 3.92 15.19
C TRP A 391 -1.89 2.60 15.58
N ARG A 392 -0.83 2.25 14.85
CA ARG A 392 -0.22 0.91 14.95
C ARG A 392 0.39 0.64 16.31
N VAL A 393 0.86 1.68 17.01
CA VAL A 393 1.56 1.55 18.31
C VAL A 393 0.71 0.85 19.38
N VAL A 394 -0.63 0.88 19.24
CA VAL A 394 -1.59 0.22 20.15
C VAL A 394 -1.34 -1.30 20.24
N GLN A 395 -0.76 -1.92 19.20
CA GLN A 395 -0.45 -3.36 19.20
C GLN A 395 0.58 -3.76 20.28
N HIS A 396 1.37 -2.81 20.79
CA HIS A 396 2.37 -3.05 21.82
C HIS A 396 1.84 -2.91 23.25
N LEU A 397 0.57 -2.53 23.44
CA LEU A 397 -0.01 -2.39 24.76
C LEU A 397 -0.16 -3.75 25.45
N GLN A 398 0.23 -3.81 26.72
CA GLN A 398 -0.06 -4.96 27.58
C GLN A 398 -1.58 -5.04 27.84
N PRO A 399 -2.15 -6.23 28.06
CA PRO A 399 -3.60 -6.38 28.26
C PRO A 399 -4.19 -5.48 29.34
N ALA A 400 -3.49 -5.30 30.46
CA ALA A 400 -3.92 -4.40 31.54
C ALA A 400 -3.94 -2.92 31.11
N ALA A 401 -2.91 -2.46 30.41
CA ALA A 401 -2.84 -1.08 29.90
C ALA A 401 -3.90 -0.85 28.81
N LEU A 402 -4.12 -1.84 27.94
CA LEU A 402 -5.15 -1.79 26.89
C LEU A 402 -6.55 -1.65 27.50
N GLN A 403 -6.88 -2.45 28.52
CA GLN A 403 -8.16 -2.37 29.23
C GLN A 403 -8.35 -0.98 29.85
N GLN A 404 -7.36 -0.48 30.59
CA GLN A 404 -7.42 0.85 31.21
C GLN A 404 -7.55 1.97 30.17
N TYR A 405 -6.89 1.84 29.02
CA TYR A 405 -7.00 2.80 27.93
C TYR A 405 -8.39 2.78 27.27
N VAL A 406 -8.99 1.61 27.07
CA VAL A 406 -10.38 1.48 26.59
C VAL A 406 -11.37 2.06 27.61
N ASP A 407 -11.15 1.85 28.91
CA ASP A 407 -11.97 2.45 29.96
C ASP A 407 -11.86 3.99 29.96
N TRP A 408 -10.65 4.52 29.76
CA TRP A 408 -10.46 5.96 29.57
C TRP A 408 -11.19 6.50 28.33
N LEU A 409 -11.12 5.79 27.19
CA LEU A 409 -11.84 6.16 25.97
C LEU A 409 -13.37 6.19 26.19
N LYS A 410 -13.94 5.14 26.79
CA LYS A 410 -15.38 5.08 27.14
C LYS A 410 -15.77 6.21 28.09
N LYS A 411 -14.93 6.49 29.10
CA LYS A 411 -15.16 7.61 30.03
C LYS A 411 -15.17 8.96 29.31
N MET A 412 -14.20 9.22 28.44
CA MET A 412 -14.13 10.47 27.66
C MET A 412 -15.28 10.60 26.66
N PHE A 413 -15.82 9.50 26.15
CA PHE A 413 -17.02 9.52 25.31
C PHE A 413 -18.27 9.93 26.10
N LEU A 414 -18.46 9.31 27.27
CA LEU A 414 -19.59 9.56 28.17
C LEU A 414 -19.55 10.95 28.79
N GLN A 415 -18.37 11.34 29.27
CA GLN A 415 -18.09 12.58 29.97
C GLN A 415 -16.87 13.27 29.36
N PRO A 416 -17.03 14.00 28.25
CA PRO A 416 -15.93 14.74 27.63
C PRO A 416 -15.33 15.76 28.61
N GLN A 417 -14.12 15.51 29.11
CA GLN A 417 -13.38 16.41 30.00
C GLN A 417 -12.54 17.38 29.16
N THR A 418 -13.19 18.31 28.45
CA THR A 418 -12.51 19.22 27.50
C THR A 418 -11.46 20.11 28.14
N ASP A 419 -11.60 20.38 29.44
CA ASP A 419 -10.64 21.10 30.29
C ASP A 419 -9.33 20.32 30.53
N GLN A 420 -9.37 18.99 30.41
CA GLN A 420 -8.19 18.12 30.57
C GLN A 420 -7.49 17.81 29.24
N LEU A 421 -8.10 18.20 28.11
CA LEU A 421 -7.50 18.05 26.79
C LEU A 421 -6.52 19.18 26.53
N LEU A 422 -5.39 18.84 25.90
CA LEU A 422 -4.45 19.82 25.39
C LEU A 422 -4.93 20.26 24.00
N ASP A 423 -5.98 21.09 23.98
CA ASP A 423 -6.63 21.55 22.76
C ASP A 423 -6.00 22.84 22.21
N PHE A 424 -5.64 22.84 20.93
CA PHE A 424 -5.12 24.01 20.23
C PHE A 424 -5.93 24.34 18.98
N SER A 425 -5.65 25.49 18.38
CA SER A 425 -6.19 25.88 17.07
C SER A 425 -5.09 26.55 16.26
N THR A 426 -4.96 26.17 14.99
CA THR A 426 -3.98 26.79 14.10
C THR A 426 -4.31 28.25 13.84
N ARG A 427 -3.31 29.06 13.46
CA ARG A 427 -3.52 30.48 13.12
C ARG A 427 -4.63 30.68 12.07
N LYS A 428 -4.64 29.85 11.02
CA LYS A 428 -5.67 29.89 9.98
C LYS A 428 -7.09 29.64 10.53
N GLN A 429 -7.24 28.71 11.46
CA GLN A 429 -8.54 28.39 12.06
C GLN A 429 -9.02 29.49 13.02
N LYS A 430 -8.10 30.23 13.64
CA LYS A 430 -8.48 31.39 14.49
C LYS A 430 -9.02 32.55 13.65
N ASP A 431 -8.52 32.70 12.43
CA ASP A 431 -8.86 33.80 11.52
C ASP A 431 -10.11 33.49 10.66
N ASN A 432 -10.50 32.21 10.48
CA ASN A 432 -11.64 31.80 9.65
C ASN A 432 -12.95 31.67 10.48
N PRO A 433 -14.08 32.29 10.06
CA PRO A 433 -15.40 32.11 10.71
C PRO A 433 -15.85 30.64 10.80
N GLU A 434 -15.58 29.80 9.80
CA GLU A 434 -15.89 28.35 9.86
C GLU A 434 -15.11 27.65 10.99
N GLY A 435 -13.93 28.16 11.33
CA GLY A 435 -13.13 27.66 12.45
C GLY A 435 -13.81 27.82 13.80
N ARG A 436 -14.79 28.73 13.92
CA ARG A 436 -15.60 28.95 15.14
C ARG A 436 -16.72 27.92 15.26
N GLU A 437 -17.48 27.66 14.19
CA GLU A 437 -18.50 26.59 14.15
C GLU A 437 -17.89 25.20 14.37
N GLN A 438 -16.67 24.99 13.87
CA GLN A 438 -15.92 23.77 14.07
C GLN A 438 -15.48 23.56 15.53
N LYS A 439 -15.23 24.65 16.27
CA LYS A 439 -14.95 24.63 17.71
C LYS A 439 -16.20 24.30 18.52
N GLU A 440 -17.37 24.78 18.09
CA GLU A 440 -18.65 24.42 18.71
C GLU A 440 -18.96 22.92 18.58
N ASN A 441 -18.43 22.26 17.54
CA ASN A 441 -18.54 20.82 17.31
C ASN A 441 -17.40 19.96 17.90
N ALA A 442 -16.60 20.50 18.83
CA ALA A 442 -15.44 19.79 19.40
C ALA A 442 -15.81 18.44 20.04
N ILE A 443 -16.94 18.36 20.74
CA ILE A 443 -17.42 17.13 21.39
C ILE A 443 -17.80 16.06 20.36
N PHE A 444 -18.51 16.44 19.30
CA PHE A 444 -18.85 15.53 18.20
C PHE A 444 -17.58 14.96 17.56
N ARG A 445 -16.59 15.82 17.28
CA ARG A 445 -15.30 15.42 16.71
C ARG A 445 -14.53 14.45 17.60
N LEU A 446 -14.49 14.72 18.90
CA LEU A 446 -13.88 13.83 19.89
C LEU A 446 -14.57 12.47 19.92
N ARG A 447 -15.90 12.46 20.04
CA ARG A 447 -16.69 11.22 20.05
C ARG A 447 -16.51 10.42 18.77
N LYS A 448 -16.55 11.07 17.60
CA LYS A 448 -16.29 10.44 16.30
C LYS A 448 -14.91 9.77 16.27
N TRP A 449 -13.88 10.43 16.77
CA TRP A 449 -12.54 9.85 16.85
C TRP A 449 -12.47 8.68 17.83
N ILE A 450 -13.08 8.80 19.01
CA ILE A 450 -13.09 7.75 20.04
C ILE A 450 -13.74 6.48 19.51
N ILE A 451 -14.90 6.59 18.86
CA ILE A 451 -15.60 5.42 18.32
C ILE A 451 -14.76 4.75 17.23
N ALA A 452 -14.17 5.51 16.31
CA ALA A 452 -13.27 4.96 15.31
C ALA A 452 -12.02 4.30 15.94
N ARG A 453 -11.49 4.88 17.03
CA ARG A 453 -10.37 4.31 17.79
C ARG A 453 -10.76 2.98 18.44
N LEU A 454 -11.91 2.91 19.12
CA LEU A 454 -12.43 1.69 19.72
C LEU A 454 -12.64 0.59 18.66
N SER A 455 -13.22 0.93 17.50
CA SER A 455 -13.35 0.00 16.39
C SER A 455 -11.98 -0.52 15.90
N SER A 456 -11.00 0.38 15.73
CA SER A 456 -9.66 -0.01 15.26
C SER A 456 -8.93 -0.98 16.19
N ILE A 457 -9.19 -0.91 17.50
CA ILE A 457 -8.61 -1.81 18.51
C ILE A 457 -9.09 -3.24 18.28
N ILE A 458 -10.36 -3.40 17.86
CA ILE A 458 -10.97 -4.70 17.55
C ILE A 458 -10.56 -5.18 16.15
N ASP A 459 -10.42 -4.28 15.19
CA ASP A 459 -10.07 -4.64 13.81
C ASP A 459 -8.61 -5.08 13.66
N ASN A 460 -7.71 -4.60 14.53
CA ASN A 460 -6.27 -4.87 14.43
C ASN A 460 -5.88 -6.21 15.06
N HIS A 461 -5.75 -7.27 14.27
CA HIS A 461 -5.35 -8.62 14.69
C HIS A 461 -4.04 -8.73 15.48
N GLN A 462 -3.16 -7.72 15.43
CA GLN A 462 -1.89 -7.72 16.18
C GLN A 462 -2.07 -7.27 17.65
N VAL A 463 -3.20 -6.66 17.99
CA VAL A 463 -3.48 -6.22 19.36
C VAL A 463 -3.84 -7.42 20.22
N LYS A 464 -3.12 -7.60 21.34
CA LYS A 464 -3.41 -8.64 22.34
C LYS A 464 -4.64 -8.27 23.16
N ARG A 465 -5.80 -8.78 22.74
CA ARG A 465 -7.11 -8.52 23.36
C ARG A 465 -7.79 -9.81 23.82
N GLN A 466 -8.56 -9.72 24.90
CA GLN A 466 -9.38 -10.81 25.43
C GLN A 466 -10.81 -10.75 24.87
N GLU A 467 -11.53 -11.87 24.90
CA GLU A 467 -12.92 -11.95 24.42
C GLU A 467 -13.85 -10.97 25.14
N ASP A 468 -13.65 -10.82 26.45
CA ASP A 468 -14.43 -9.89 27.29
C ASP A 468 -14.31 -8.44 26.82
N LEU A 469 -13.09 -8.00 26.44
CA LEU A 469 -12.86 -6.66 25.92
C LEU A 469 -13.57 -6.45 24.57
N ILE A 470 -13.58 -7.46 23.70
CA ILE A 470 -14.27 -7.38 22.40
C ILE A 470 -15.78 -7.22 22.61
N LEU A 471 -16.37 -8.02 23.50
CA LEU A 471 -17.80 -7.90 23.83
C LEU A 471 -18.11 -6.57 24.51
N ASP A 472 -17.29 -6.13 25.46
CA ASP A 472 -17.45 -4.84 26.15
C ASP A 472 -17.49 -3.67 25.17
N VAL A 473 -16.53 -3.59 24.23
CA VAL A 473 -16.52 -2.54 23.19
C VAL A 473 -17.74 -2.65 22.28
N ALA A 474 -18.08 -3.85 21.80
CA ALA A 474 -19.21 -4.04 20.90
C ALA A 474 -20.55 -3.71 21.56
N ARG A 475 -20.75 -4.10 22.83
CA ARG A 475 -21.95 -3.77 23.62
C ARG A 475 -22.04 -2.27 23.92
N PHE A 476 -20.92 -1.63 24.26
CA PHE A 476 -20.86 -0.19 24.47
C PHE A 476 -21.29 0.59 23.22
N VAL A 477 -20.72 0.26 22.05
CA VAL A 477 -21.07 0.92 20.78
C VAL A 477 -22.53 0.64 20.40
N PHE A 478 -22.99 -0.61 20.54
CA PHE A 478 -24.39 -0.97 20.27
C PHE A 478 -25.39 -0.23 21.17
N PHE A 479 -25.13 -0.23 22.48
CA PHE A 479 -26.00 0.42 23.46
C PHE A 479 -26.15 1.91 23.16
N HIS A 480 -25.05 2.62 22.94
CA HIS A 480 -25.12 4.06 22.66
C HIS A 480 -25.58 4.39 21.23
N ALA A 481 -25.55 3.44 20.29
CA ALA A 481 -26.12 3.60 18.96
C ALA A 481 -27.67 3.59 18.97
N PHE A 482 -28.27 2.65 19.70
CA PHE A 482 -29.71 2.36 19.60
C PHE A 482 -30.50 2.57 20.90
N PHE A 483 -29.83 2.79 22.02
CA PHE A 483 -30.44 2.84 23.34
C PHE A 483 -29.91 4.00 24.20
N SER A 484 -30.61 4.28 25.29
CA SER A 484 -30.23 5.26 26.30
C SER A 484 -30.64 4.79 27.69
N ALA A 485 -29.85 5.12 28.72
CA ALA A 485 -30.11 4.69 30.08
C ALA A 485 -31.24 5.51 30.75
N LYS A 486 -32.20 4.83 31.39
CA LYS A 486 -33.21 5.44 32.27
C LYS A 486 -32.87 5.26 33.75
N LYS A 487 -32.53 4.02 34.14
CA LYS A 487 -32.18 3.65 35.51
C LYS A 487 -31.05 2.64 35.49
N ALA A 488 -30.05 2.85 36.35
CA ALA A 488 -28.93 1.93 36.51
C ALA A 488 -29.43 0.50 36.82
N SER A 489 -28.81 -0.47 36.18
CA SER A 489 -29.03 -1.90 36.32
C SER A 489 -27.68 -2.62 36.40
N ALA A 490 -27.54 -3.58 37.32
CA ALA A 490 -26.33 -4.40 37.40
C ALA A 490 -26.20 -5.36 36.19
N ASP A 491 -27.32 -5.75 35.59
CA ASP A 491 -27.36 -6.65 34.44
C ASP A 491 -26.95 -5.96 33.13
N ILE A 492 -26.94 -4.61 33.09
CA ILE A 492 -26.62 -3.80 31.91
C ILE A 492 -25.61 -2.72 32.33
N PRO A 493 -24.30 -3.05 32.33
CA PRO A 493 -23.24 -2.15 32.83
C PRO A 493 -23.26 -0.75 32.21
N GLU A 494 -23.65 -0.62 30.94
CA GLU A 494 -23.72 0.62 30.18
C GLU A 494 -24.74 1.61 30.78
N THR A 495 -25.73 1.12 31.53
CA THR A 495 -26.71 1.99 32.22
C THR A 495 -26.13 2.75 33.41
N ALA A 496 -24.95 2.35 33.92
CA ALA A 496 -24.25 3.08 34.97
C ALA A 496 -23.58 4.35 34.43
N GLY A 497 -23.25 4.39 33.13
CA GLY A 497 -22.60 5.51 32.47
C GLY A 497 -23.56 6.68 32.20
N LYS A 498 -23.41 7.78 32.95
CA LYS A 498 -24.18 9.00 32.69
C LYS A 498 -23.49 9.87 31.64
N LEU A 499 -24.21 10.13 30.54
CA LEU A 499 -23.81 11.11 29.52
C LEU A 499 -23.86 12.52 30.11
N SER A 500 -22.72 13.24 30.14
CA SER A 500 -22.72 14.66 30.56
C SER A 500 -23.31 15.56 29.48
N VAL A 501 -23.13 15.20 28.21
CA VAL A 501 -23.69 15.88 27.04
C VAL A 501 -24.52 14.87 26.24
N PRO A 502 -25.79 15.17 25.91
CA PRO A 502 -26.63 14.27 25.12
C PRO A 502 -26.00 13.88 23.77
N LEU A 503 -26.46 12.77 23.19
CA LEU A 503 -26.07 12.34 21.85
C LEU A 503 -27.04 12.97 20.84
N ASP A 504 -26.49 13.70 19.87
CA ASP A 504 -27.22 14.20 18.71
C ASP A 504 -27.33 13.12 17.61
N ASP A 505 -28.19 13.35 16.63
CA ASP A 505 -28.43 12.38 15.56
C ASP A 505 -27.19 12.13 14.68
N LYS A 506 -26.32 13.15 14.53
CA LYS A 506 -25.03 13.00 13.84
C LYS A 506 -24.12 12.02 14.57
N THR A 507 -23.96 12.15 15.90
CA THR A 507 -23.15 11.20 16.70
C THR A 507 -23.77 9.79 16.65
N ARG A 508 -25.10 9.69 16.75
CA ARG A 508 -25.79 8.39 16.64
C ARG A 508 -25.57 7.74 15.29
N GLY A 509 -25.64 8.48 14.19
CA GLY A 509 -25.32 7.96 12.85
C GLY A 509 -23.90 7.40 12.75
N VAL A 510 -22.92 8.05 13.37
CA VAL A 510 -21.53 7.53 13.46
C VAL A 510 -21.49 6.22 14.24
N LEU A 511 -22.14 6.15 15.42
CA LEU A 511 -22.20 4.94 16.24
C LEU A 511 -22.85 3.77 15.49
N VAL A 512 -23.97 4.00 14.81
CA VAL A 512 -24.67 2.99 14.01
C VAL A 512 -23.73 2.42 12.94
N ASN A 513 -23.08 3.29 12.16
CA ASN A 513 -22.16 2.83 11.10
C ASN A 513 -20.94 2.09 11.68
N SER A 514 -20.37 2.59 12.77
CA SER A 514 -19.25 1.93 13.45
C SER A 514 -19.65 0.59 14.07
N PHE A 515 -20.87 0.43 14.57
CA PHE A 515 -21.38 -0.84 15.08
C PHE A 515 -21.45 -1.91 13.98
N PHE A 516 -22.03 -1.59 12.82
CA PHE A 516 -22.11 -2.56 11.72
C PHE A 516 -20.74 -2.85 11.09
N GLY A 517 -19.82 -1.87 11.09
CA GLY A 517 -18.41 -2.10 10.75
C GLY A 517 -17.75 -3.08 11.73
N LEU A 518 -17.91 -2.85 13.04
CA LEU A 518 -17.44 -3.75 14.10
C LEU A 518 -18.04 -5.16 13.97
N LEU A 519 -19.34 -5.27 13.69
CA LEU A 519 -20.02 -6.56 13.50
C LEU A 519 -19.41 -7.34 12.34
N LEU A 520 -19.09 -6.67 11.24
CA LEU A 520 -18.41 -7.27 10.10
C LEU A 520 -16.98 -7.70 10.44
N SER A 521 -16.23 -6.88 11.18
CA SER A 521 -14.89 -7.23 11.64
C SER A 521 -14.93 -8.45 12.57
N MET A 522 -15.87 -8.47 13.51
CA MET A 522 -16.07 -9.58 14.44
C MET A 522 -16.43 -10.88 13.71
N HIS A 523 -17.20 -10.81 12.62
CA HIS A 523 -17.48 -11.97 11.78
C HIS A 523 -16.22 -12.58 11.14
N HIS A 524 -15.22 -11.75 10.84
CA HIS A 524 -13.96 -12.18 10.22
C HIS A 524 -12.85 -12.48 11.23
N LEU A 525 -13.09 -12.28 12.53
CA LEU A 525 -12.10 -12.56 13.57
C LEU A 525 -11.76 -14.06 13.59
N PRO A 526 -10.47 -14.43 13.54
CA PRO A 526 -10.04 -15.78 13.85
C PRO A 526 -10.24 -16.08 15.33
N LEU A 527 -10.33 -17.37 15.68
CA LEU A 527 -10.26 -17.82 17.08
C LEU A 527 -9.01 -17.24 17.76
N ILE A 528 -9.22 -16.68 18.95
CA ILE A 528 -8.14 -16.16 19.80
C ILE A 528 -7.49 -17.37 20.48
N GLU A 529 -6.52 -18.00 19.80
CA GLU A 529 -5.69 -19.03 20.40
C GLU A 529 -4.54 -18.38 21.19
N ASP A 530 -4.34 -18.80 22.44
CA ASP A 530 -3.08 -18.59 23.12
C ASP A 530 -1.96 -19.17 22.25
N THR A 531 -0.95 -18.35 21.97
CA THR A 531 0.25 -18.65 21.18
C THR A 531 0.77 -20.07 21.43
N ALA A 532 0.36 -21.01 20.58
CA ALA A 532 1.02 -22.29 20.37
C ALA A 532 1.54 -22.28 18.92
N GLU A 533 2.79 -21.86 18.76
CA GLU A 533 3.54 -22.00 17.52
C GLU A 533 3.53 -23.49 17.11
N GLY A 534 2.84 -23.83 16.02
CA GLY A 534 2.92 -25.18 15.43
C GLY A 534 1.64 -25.79 14.85
N ALA A 535 0.48 -25.12 14.86
CA ALA A 535 -0.72 -25.68 14.23
C ALA A 535 -0.64 -25.63 12.69
N ALA A 536 -0.74 -26.81 12.05
CA ALA A 536 -0.61 -27.02 10.61
C ALA A 536 -1.48 -26.06 9.76
N VAL A 537 -0.85 -25.46 8.75
CA VAL A 537 -1.38 -24.40 7.84
C VAL A 537 -2.64 -24.80 7.05
N ASN A 538 -3.10 -26.05 7.11
CA ASN A 538 -4.14 -26.58 6.21
C ASN A 538 -5.48 -26.95 6.87
N GLN A 539 -5.73 -26.63 8.14
CA GLN A 539 -7.08 -26.78 8.72
C GLN A 539 -7.81 -25.42 8.71
N LYS A 540 -8.98 -25.38 8.04
CA LYS A 540 -9.87 -24.20 7.99
C LYS A 540 -10.28 -23.84 9.42
N ARG A 541 -9.66 -22.80 9.99
CA ARG A 541 -10.02 -22.28 11.32
C ARG A 541 -11.42 -21.66 11.25
N PRO A 542 -12.32 -21.94 12.21
CA PRO A 542 -13.62 -21.29 12.26
C PRO A 542 -13.42 -19.78 12.52
N LEU A 543 -14.15 -18.96 11.77
CA LEU A 543 -14.15 -17.50 11.87
C LEU A 543 -15.44 -17.03 12.55
N GLY A 544 -15.37 -15.90 13.23
CA GLY A 544 -16.57 -15.26 13.75
C GLY A 544 -17.21 -15.95 14.96
N VAL A 545 -16.43 -16.77 15.66
CA VAL A 545 -16.86 -17.49 16.88
C VAL A 545 -15.96 -17.16 18.07
N THR A 546 -16.54 -17.26 19.27
CA THR A 546 -15.85 -17.25 20.55
C THR A 546 -15.22 -18.62 20.85
N SER A 547 -14.42 -18.69 21.91
CA SER A 547 -13.73 -19.87 22.41
C SER A 547 -14.66 -21.08 22.71
N ASP A 548 -15.94 -20.84 23.00
CA ASP A 548 -16.97 -21.86 23.20
C ASP A 548 -17.64 -22.35 21.90
N GLY A 549 -17.23 -21.81 20.74
CA GLY A 549 -17.79 -22.12 19.43
C GLY A 549 -19.10 -21.40 19.10
N THR A 550 -19.58 -20.50 19.96
CA THR A 550 -20.76 -19.65 19.71
C THR A 550 -20.38 -18.47 18.81
N MET A 551 -21.30 -18.00 17.96
CA MET A 551 -21.03 -16.84 17.10
C MET A 551 -21.02 -15.53 17.90
N TRP A 552 -20.10 -14.62 17.59
CA TRP A 552 -20.07 -13.27 18.20
C TRP A 552 -21.41 -12.54 18.08
N ILE A 553 -22.03 -12.58 16.90
CA ILE A 553 -23.33 -11.96 16.63
C ILE A 553 -24.45 -12.54 17.49
N TYR A 554 -24.37 -13.83 17.85
CA TYR A 554 -25.37 -14.44 18.72
C TYR A 554 -25.33 -13.84 20.13
N HIS A 555 -24.14 -13.60 20.69
CA HIS A 555 -24.00 -12.92 21.99
C HIS A 555 -24.56 -11.49 21.95
N LEU A 556 -24.37 -10.77 20.84
CA LEU A 556 -24.92 -9.42 20.66
C LEU A 556 -26.45 -9.44 20.51
N VAL A 557 -27.02 -10.41 19.80
CA VAL A 557 -28.47 -10.61 19.69
C VAL A 557 -29.08 -10.96 21.05
N GLN A 558 -28.43 -11.81 21.85
CA GLN A 558 -28.87 -12.10 23.21
C GLN A 558 -28.86 -10.85 24.09
N TYR A 559 -27.81 -10.03 23.98
CA TYR A 559 -27.73 -8.76 24.68
C TYR A 559 -28.84 -7.78 24.24
N ALA A 560 -29.08 -7.65 22.94
CA ALA A 560 -30.19 -6.86 22.40
C ALA A 560 -31.55 -7.33 22.94
N GLN A 561 -31.76 -8.65 23.06
CA GLN A 561 -32.99 -9.19 23.66
C GLN A 561 -33.13 -8.83 25.14
N VAL A 562 -32.04 -8.80 25.92
CA VAL A 562 -32.07 -8.32 27.31
C VAL A 562 -32.50 -6.85 27.37
N LEU A 563 -31.94 -6.00 26.50
CA LEU A 563 -32.28 -4.57 26.43
C LEU A 563 -33.74 -4.34 26.07
N LEU A 564 -34.27 -5.05 25.07
CA LEU A 564 -35.68 -4.94 24.64
C LEU A 564 -36.66 -5.38 25.75
N ASN A 565 -36.25 -6.32 26.61
CA ASN A 565 -37.10 -6.84 27.69
C ASN A 565 -37.00 -6.05 29.00
N GLN A 566 -36.15 -5.01 29.08
CA GLN A 566 -35.98 -4.18 30.28
C GLN A 566 -36.32 -2.68 30.04
N PRO A 567 -37.55 -2.33 29.60
CA PRO A 567 -37.94 -0.94 29.28
C PRO A 567 -37.97 0.01 30.49
N LYS A 568 -37.88 -0.54 31.72
CA LYS A 568 -37.75 0.21 32.98
C LYS A 568 -36.35 0.79 33.17
N HIS A 569 -35.33 0.10 32.64
CA HIS A 569 -33.92 0.48 32.81
C HIS A 569 -33.37 1.19 31.58
N VAL A 570 -33.90 0.87 30.40
CA VAL A 570 -33.38 1.35 29.11
C VAL A 570 -34.50 1.94 28.25
N GLN A 571 -34.17 2.93 27.43
CA GLN A 571 -35.01 3.51 26.39
C GLN A 571 -34.44 3.16 25.02
N SER A 572 -35.27 2.63 24.11
CA SER A 572 -34.88 2.52 22.69
C SER A 572 -34.95 3.89 22.03
N SER A 573 -33.97 4.22 21.18
CA SER A 573 -33.99 5.41 20.33
C SER A 573 -35.11 5.31 19.28
N GLN A 574 -35.34 4.11 18.74
CA GLN A 574 -36.46 3.78 17.88
C GLN A 574 -37.13 2.50 18.42
N PRO A 575 -38.24 2.61 19.17
CA PRO A 575 -38.91 1.44 19.72
C PRO A 575 -39.54 0.61 18.59
N PHE A 576 -39.44 -0.71 18.70
CA PHE A 576 -40.09 -1.61 17.74
C PHE A 576 -41.62 -1.53 17.84
N SER A 577 -42.29 -1.57 16.70
CA SER A 577 -43.72 -1.82 16.62
C SER A 577 -44.04 -3.25 17.12
N PRO A 578 -45.32 -3.55 17.46
CA PRO A 578 -45.73 -4.90 17.80
C PRO A 578 -45.35 -5.95 16.74
N GLU A 579 -45.51 -5.61 15.46
CA GLU A 579 -45.18 -6.48 14.32
C GLU A 579 -43.67 -6.69 14.19
N GLN A 580 -42.87 -5.63 14.38
CA GLN A 580 -41.41 -5.72 14.38
C GLN A 580 -40.88 -6.56 15.54
N LYS A 581 -41.49 -6.40 16.73
CA LYS A 581 -41.17 -7.22 17.89
C LYS A 581 -41.54 -8.68 17.67
N GLN A 582 -42.69 -8.96 17.06
CA GLN A 582 -43.09 -10.31 16.67
C GLN A 582 -42.10 -10.93 15.66
N ALA A 583 -41.67 -10.17 14.64
CA ALA A 583 -40.68 -10.64 13.67
C ALA A 583 -39.32 -10.96 14.34
N TRP A 584 -38.88 -10.12 15.29
CA TRP A 584 -37.68 -10.35 16.10
C TRP A 584 -37.80 -11.62 16.97
N ASP A 585 -38.92 -11.79 17.68
CA ASP A 585 -39.12 -12.98 18.52
C ASP A 585 -39.24 -14.27 17.67
N GLY A 586 -39.88 -14.21 16.50
CA GLY A 586 -39.92 -15.30 15.52
C GLY A 586 -38.55 -15.67 14.94
N MET A 587 -37.68 -14.68 14.73
CA MET A 587 -36.28 -14.89 14.35
C MET A 587 -35.52 -15.65 15.45
N LEU A 588 -35.68 -15.25 16.72
CA LEU A 588 -35.06 -15.94 17.87
C LEU A 588 -35.53 -17.40 17.99
N GLU A 589 -36.82 -17.66 17.77
CA GLU A 589 -37.36 -19.03 17.75
C GLU A 589 -36.74 -19.86 16.63
N SER A 590 -36.61 -19.30 15.44
CA SER A 590 -36.00 -19.96 14.27
C SER A 590 -34.54 -20.31 14.53
N VAL A 591 -33.75 -19.36 15.08
CA VAL A 591 -32.37 -19.59 15.51
C VAL A 591 -32.29 -20.68 16.60
N SER A 592 -33.20 -20.68 17.58
CA SER A 592 -33.26 -21.71 18.64
C SER A 592 -33.55 -23.12 18.07
N LYS A 593 -34.48 -23.22 17.11
CA LYS A 593 -34.78 -24.47 16.38
C LYS A 593 -33.55 -24.97 15.62
N LEU A 594 -32.86 -24.10 14.91
CA LEU A 594 -31.64 -24.43 14.15
C LEU A 594 -30.48 -24.86 15.07
N LYS A 595 -30.27 -24.16 16.20
CA LYS A 595 -29.24 -24.51 17.19
C LYS A 595 -29.49 -25.89 17.83
N LYS A 596 -30.75 -26.23 18.13
CA LYS A 596 -31.13 -27.58 18.61
C LYS A 596 -30.85 -28.67 17.58
N LYS A 597 -31.01 -28.38 16.28
CA LYS A 597 -30.65 -29.31 15.19
C LYS A 597 -29.13 -29.47 15.06
N ALA A 598 -28.37 -28.38 15.18
CA ALA A 598 -26.90 -28.39 15.12
C ALA A 598 -26.24 -29.17 16.28
N LYS A 599 -26.87 -29.25 17.46
CA LYS A 599 -26.40 -30.09 18.57
C LYS A 599 -26.41 -31.60 18.28
N LYS A 600 -27.08 -32.06 17.21
CA LYS A 600 -27.17 -33.47 16.81
C LYS A 600 -26.05 -33.91 15.84
N GLY A 601 -25.13 -33.02 15.49
CA GLY A 601 -23.98 -33.26 14.61
C GLY A 601 -23.59 -31.99 13.83
N PRO A 602 -22.35 -31.90 13.31
CA PRO A 602 -21.91 -30.73 12.55
C PRO A 602 -22.79 -30.53 11.31
N ASN A 603 -23.45 -29.37 11.22
CA ASN A 603 -24.30 -29.04 10.08
C ASN A 603 -24.05 -27.61 9.57
N ALA A 604 -23.23 -27.48 8.53
CA ALA A 604 -22.91 -26.21 7.88
C ALA A 604 -24.17 -25.45 7.41
N GLU A 605 -25.20 -26.17 6.96
CA GLU A 605 -26.51 -25.63 6.59
C GLU A 605 -27.15 -24.86 7.77
N SER A 606 -27.20 -25.49 8.95
CA SER A 606 -27.84 -24.88 10.13
C SER A 606 -27.07 -23.65 10.60
N THR A 607 -25.75 -23.63 10.44
CA THR A 607 -24.89 -22.49 10.77
C THR A 607 -25.13 -21.33 9.80
N ALA A 608 -25.18 -21.60 8.49
CA ALA A 608 -25.42 -20.57 7.48
C ALA A 608 -26.79 -19.89 7.63
N PHE A 609 -27.86 -20.68 7.84
CA PHE A 609 -29.19 -20.12 8.09
C PHE A 609 -29.25 -19.35 9.42
N GLN A 610 -28.59 -19.83 10.47
CA GLN A 610 -28.49 -19.08 11.73
C GLN A 610 -27.83 -17.72 11.51
N GLN A 611 -26.72 -17.69 10.77
CA GLN A 611 -26.00 -16.46 10.47
C GLN A 611 -26.87 -15.47 9.69
N LEU A 612 -27.61 -15.94 8.67
CA LEU A 612 -28.53 -15.12 7.89
C LEU A 612 -29.61 -14.49 8.79
N PHE A 613 -30.29 -15.29 9.62
CA PHE A 613 -31.30 -14.79 10.56
C PHE A 613 -30.74 -13.78 11.55
N LEU A 614 -29.57 -14.05 12.14
CA LEU A 614 -28.94 -13.16 13.11
C LEU A 614 -28.53 -11.83 12.47
N LEU A 615 -28.01 -11.86 11.24
CA LEU A 615 -27.62 -10.64 10.52
C LEU A 615 -28.83 -9.79 10.13
N VAL A 616 -29.86 -10.37 9.51
CA VAL A 616 -31.10 -9.65 9.18
C VAL A 616 -31.74 -9.12 10.47
N GLY A 617 -31.74 -9.93 11.53
CA GLY A 617 -32.23 -9.56 12.86
C GLY A 617 -31.54 -8.31 13.40
N MET A 618 -30.21 -8.28 13.42
CA MET A 618 -29.47 -7.09 13.89
C MET A 618 -29.67 -5.87 12.99
N HIS A 619 -29.87 -6.07 11.68
CA HIS A 619 -30.15 -4.96 10.76
C HIS A 619 -31.55 -4.34 10.96
N LEU A 620 -32.51 -5.02 11.60
CA LEU A 620 -33.81 -4.43 11.97
C LEU A 620 -33.64 -3.16 12.82
N PHE A 621 -32.58 -3.04 13.62
CA PHE A 621 -32.28 -1.82 14.37
C PHE A 621 -31.89 -0.63 13.49
N LYS A 622 -31.44 -0.87 12.25
CA LYS A 622 -30.99 0.16 11.30
C LYS A 622 -32.11 0.60 10.37
N ALA A 623 -32.91 -0.34 9.88
CA ALA A 623 -33.99 -0.10 8.92
C ALA A 623 -35.19 -1.02 9.22
N PRO A 624 -35.97 -0.73 10.28
CA PRO A 624 -36.99 -1.64 10.78
C PRO A 624 -38.19 -1.81 9.84
N GLU A 625 -38.56 -0.77 9.07
CA GLU A 625 -39.68 -0.83 8.11
C GLU A 625 -39.31 -1.65 6.87
N GLU A 626 -38.16 -1.34 6.27
CA GLU A 626 -37.63 -2.04 5.08
C GLU A 626 -37.42 -3.54 5.34
N LEU A 627 -36.93 -3.92 6.53
CA LEU A 627 -36.50 -5.29 6.82
C LEU A 627 -37.60 -6.16 7.45
N LEU A 628 -38.76 -5.58 7.82
CA LEU A 628 -39.86 -6.33 8.42
C LEU A 628 -40.39 -7.40 7.47
N ASP A 629 -40.69 -7.00 6.23
CA ASP A 629 -41.27 -7.91 5.24
C ASP A 629 -40.22 -8.92 4.76
N ILE A 630 -38.97 -8.48 4.63
CA ILE A 630 -37.82 -9.34 4.32
C ILE A 630 -37.64 -10.43 5.39
N MET A 631 -37.79 -10.10 6.67
CA MET A 631 -37.71 -11.08 7.75
C MET A 631 -38.85 -12.11 7.69
N LYS A 632 -40.08 -11.68 7.37
CA LYS A 632 -41.23 -12.59 7.21
C LYS A 632 -41.03 -13.51 6.01
N ASP A 633 -40.58 -12.97 4.88
CA ASP A 633 -40.28 -13.72 3.67
C ASP A 633 -39.16 -14.74 3.91
N LEU A 634 -38.10 -14.33 4.61
CA LEU A 634 -37.01 -15.23 5.00
C LEU A 634 -37.51 -16.39 5.87
N GLN A 635 -38.37 -16.13 6.86
CA GLN A 635 -38.99 -17.18 7.67
C GLN A 635 -39.79 -18.16 6.81
N SER A 636 -40.63 -17.64 5.91
CA SER A 636 -41.41 -18.45 4.96
C SER A 636 -40.53 -19.29 4.02
N CYS A 637 -39.47 -18.70 3.47
CA CYS A 637 -38.53 -19.38 2.57
C CYS A 637 -37.78 -20.51 3.27
N VAL A 638 -37.28 -20.28 4.49
CA VAL A 638 -36.57 -21.30 5.26
C VAL A 638 -37.53 -22.40 5.72
N ASP A 639 -38.75 -22.07 6.14
CA ASP A 639 -39.75 -23.08 6.52
C ASP A 639 -40.13 -23.96 5.33
N LYS A 640 -40.39 -23.37 4.15
CA LYS A 640 -40.63 -24.12 2.90
C LYS A 640 -39.44 -25.02 2.53
N ALA A 641 -38.22 -24.54 2.67
CA ALA A 641 -37.01 -25.33 2.43
C ALA A 641 -36.91 -26.53 3.39
N GLN A 642 -37.22 -26.33 4.68
CA GLN A 642 -37.21 -27.40 5.68
C GLN A 642 -38.37 -28.39 5.53
N GLU A 643 -39.56 -27.93 5.10
CA GLU A 643 -40.72 -28.78 4.86
C GLU A 643 -40.55 -29.73 3.67
N LYS A 644 -39.95 -29.26 2.57
CA LYS A 644 -39.67 -30.09 1.38
C LYS A 644 -38.81 -31.31 1.74
N LYS A 645 -37.83 -31.15 2.64
CA LYS A 645 -37.03 -32.26 3.20
C LYS A 645 -37.82 -33.19 4.13
N ALA A 646 -38.74 -32.65 4.95
CA ALA A 646 -39.52 -33.44 5.91
C ALA A 646 -40.60 -34.31 5.24
N LYS A 647 -41.26 -33.82 4.18
CA LYS A 647 -42.28 -34.57 3.43
C LYS A 647 -41.66 -35.73 2.62
N LYS A 648 -40.46 -35.56 2.05
CA LYS A 648 -39.79 -36.62 1.27
C LYS A 648 -39.12 -37.72 2.10
N LYS A 649 -38.72 -37.45 3.36
CA LYS A 649 -38.22 -38.49 4.30
C LYS A 649 -39.28 -39.54 4.69
N LYS A 650 -40.57 -39.24 4.46
CA LYS A 650 -41.68 -40.20 4.63
C LYS A 650 -41.97 -41.03 3.36
N THR A 651 -41.52 -40.62 2.18
CA THR A 651 -41.83 -41.27 0.89
C THR A 651 -40.66 -42.05 0.27
N THR A 652 -39.42 -41.89 0.73
CA THR A 652 -38.22 -42.63 0.27
C THR A 652 -38.13 -44.08 0.76
N LYS A 653 -39.23 -44.84 0.72
CA LYS A 653 -39.17 -46.31 0.71
C LYS A 653 -39.61 -46.97 -0.59
N LYS A 654 -40.12 -46.21 -1.59
CA LYS A 654 -40.43 -46.78 -2.91
C LYS A 654 -40.21 -45.76 -4.03
N LYS A 655 -39.37 -46.19 -4.99
CA LYS A 655 -39.01 -45.59 -6.30
C LYS A 655 -37.73 -44.74 -6.32
N GLN A 656 -36.64 -45.41 -6.71
CA GLN A 656 -35.50 -44.83 -7.43
C GLN A 656 -36.00 -44.32 -8.79
N GLY A 657 -35.82 -43.03 -9.01
CA GLY A 657 -36.09 -42.32 -10.25
C GLY A 657 -35.34 -40.99 -10.12
N ASP A 658 -34.46 -40.77 -11.08
CA ASP A 658 -33.41 -39.76 -11.22
C ASP A 658 -33.95 -38.32 -11.21
N TYR A 659 -34.26 -37.79 -10.02
CA TYR A 659 -34.45 -36.36 -9.78
C TYR A 659 -33.44 -35.94 -8.73
N ASP A 660 -32.32 -35.35 -9.16
CA ASP A 660 -31.31 -34.78 -8.27
C ASP A 660 -31.98 -33.77 -7.31
N GLU A 661 -31.87 -34.04 -6.00
CA GLU A 661 -32.39 -33.17 -4.96
C GLU A 661 -31.47 -31.96 -4.83
N PRO A 662 -31.98 -30.71 -4.90
CA PRO A 662 -31.12 -29.52 -4.84
C PRO A 662 -30.39 -29.47 -3.50
N GLU A 663 -29.08 -29.22 -3.55
CA GLU A 663 -28.28 -29.12 -2.35
C GLU A 663 -28.73 -27.93 -1.49
N TRP A 664 -28.51 -27.99 -0.17
CA TRP A 664 -28.91 -26.89 0.72
C TRP A 664 -28.26 -25.54 0.34
N VAL A 665 -27.11 -25.59 -0.33
CA VAL A 665 -26.38 -24.41 -0.81
C VAL A 665 -27.09 -23.78 -1.99
N GLU A 666 -27.69 -24.56 -2.88
CA GLU A 666 -28.51 -24.05 -4.00
C GLU A 666 -29.72 -23.30 -3.44
N VAL A 667 -30.43 -23.91 -2.49
CA VAL A 667 -31.55 -23.25 -1.81
C VAL A 667 -31.12 -21.96 -1.09
N MET A 668 -29.93 -21.95 -0.48
CA MET A 668 -29.38 -20.74 0.13
C MET A 668 -29.08 -19.67 -0.92
N VAL A 669 -28.46 -20.03 -2.04
CA VAL A 669 -28.16 -19.10 -3.14
C VAL A 669 -29.45 -18.52 -3.73
N ASP A 670 -30.49 -19.32 -3.93
CA ASP A 670 -31.79 -18.83 -4.40
C ASP A 670 -32.40 -17.82 -3.43
N ILE A 671 -32.31 -18.08 -2.12
CA ILE A 671 -32.73 -17.12 -1.09
C ILE A 671 -31.90 -15.84 -1.18
N LEU A 672 -30.58 -15.94 -1.33
CA LEU A 672 -29.71 -14.76 -1.47
C LEU A 672 -30.03 -13.96 -2.74
N LEU A 673 -30.31 -14.62 -3.88
CA LEU A 673 -30.71 -13.95 -5.13
C LEU A 673 -32.07 -13.27 -4.97
N SER A 674 -33.06 -13.94 -4.35
CA SER A 674 -34.37 -13.35 -4.03
C SER A 674 -34.27 -12.17 -3.06
N LEU A 675 -33.27 -12.17 -2.17
CA LEU A 675 -33.00 -11.06 -1.26
C LEU A 675 -32.29 -9.90 -1.97
N LEU A 676 -31.40 -10.20 -2.92
CA LEU A 676 -30.68 -9.19 -3.71
C LEU A 676 -31.56 -8.50 -4.77
N SER A 677 -32.64 -9.14 -5.23
CA SER A 677 -33.60 -8.51 -6.15
C SER A 677 -34.36 -7.36 -5.50
N GLN A 678 -34.45 -7.35 -4.17
CA GLN A 678 -35.06 -6.26 -3.42
C GLN A 678 -34.14 -5.02 -3.40
N PRO A 679 -34.68 -3.79 -3.42
CA PRO A 679 -33.91 -2.53 -3.45
C PRO A 679 -33.29 -2.17 -2.07
N SER A 680 -32.64 -3.13 -1.41
CA SER A 680 -32.07 -2.98 -0.07
C SER A 680 -30.54 -2.95 -0.05
N ARG A 681 -29.97 -1.83 0.38
CA ARG A 681 -28.51 -1.69 0.59
C ARG A 681 -28.02 -2.52 1.78
N HIS A 682 -28.86 -2.69 2.79
CA HIS A 682 -28.52 -3.46 4.00
C HIS A 682 -28.48 -4.95 3.71
N ILE A 683 -29.47 -5.47 3.00
CA ILE A 683 -29.52 -6.86 2.60
C ILE A 683 -28.38 -7.22 1.65
N ARG A 684 -28.00 -6.33 0.73
CA ARG A 684 -26.80 -6.52 -0.11
C ARG A 684 -25.56 -6.89 0.72
N GLN A 685 -25.30 -6.16 1.81
CA GLN A 685 -24.16 -6.44 2.70
C GLN A 685 -24.33 -7.75 3.48
N VAL A 686 -25.55 -8.06 3.93
CA VAL A 686 -25.88 -9.33 4.60
C VAL A 686 -25.63 -10.50 3.65
N CYS A 687 -26.15 -10.45 2.42
CA CYS A 687 -25.98 -11.47 1.40
C CYS A 687 -24.50 -11.69 1.09
N ARG A 688 -23.71 -10.62 0.91
CA ARG A 688 -22.26 -10.71 0.69
C ARG A 688 -21.55 -11.44 1.84
N THR A 689 -21.94 -11.14 3.08
CA THR A 689 -21.34 -11.73 4.30
C THR A 689 -21.70 -13.21 4.44
N VAL A 690 -22.97 -13.56 4.27
CA VAL A 690 -23.44 -14.95 4.34
C VAL A 690 -22.86 -15.77 3.18
N PHE A 691 -22.84 -15.24 1.96
CA PHE A 691 -22.25 -15.90 0.81
C PHE A 691 -20.76 -16.23 1.03
N SER A 692 -20.02 -15.31 1.67
CA SER A 692 -18.62 -15.54 2.06
C SER A 692 -18.44 -16.77 2.95
N SER A 693 -19.39 -17.02 3.86
CA SER A 693 -19.36 -18.15 4.79
C SER A 693 -19.69 -19.50 4.13
N ILE A 694 -20.56 -19.50 3.12
CA ILE A 694 -20.98 -20.72 2.40
C ILE A 694 -20.11 -21.03 1.18
N CYS A 695 -19.27 -20.09 0.72
CA CYS A 695 -18.36 -20.24 -0.41
C CYS A 695 -17.64 -21.61 -0.48
N PRO A 696 -17.13 -22.18 0.64
CA PRO A 696 -16.53 -23.52 0.64
C PRO A 696 -17.43 -24.69 0.23
N HIS A 697 -18.74 -24.49 0.19
CA HIS A 697 -19.75 -25.48 -0.12
C HIS A 697 -20.45 -25.22 -1.45
N VAL A 698 -20.12 -24.12 -2.15
CA VAL A 698 -20.75 -23.76 -3.43
C VAL A 698 -20.48 -24.84 -4.48
N THR A 699 -21.55 -25.35 -5.08
CA THR A 699 -21.55 -26.36 -6.15
C THR A 699 -21.51 -25.70 -7.53
N ALA A 700 -21.29 -26.49 -8.58
CA ALA A 700 -21.39 -26.02 -9.96
C ALA A 700 -22.80 -25.48 -10.27
N ALA A 701 -23.85 -26.20 -9.86
CA ALA A 701 -25.24 -25.77 -10.05
C ALA A 701 -25.56 -24.44 -9.34
N ALA A 702 -25.12 -24.28 -8.09
CA ALA A 702 -25.29 -23.02 -7.37
C ALA A 702 -24.53 -21.84 -8.02
N LEU A 703 -23.36 -22.11 -8.60
CA LEU A 703 -22.61 -21.08 -9.34
C LEU A 703 -23.31 -20.74 -10.67
N THR A 704 -23.82 -21.73 -11.39
CA THR A 704 -24.60 -21.51 -12.63
C THR A 704 -25.84 -20.66 -12.35
N ALA A 705 -26.58 -20.91 -11.26
CA ALA A 705 -27.73 -20.08 -10.88
C ALA A 705 -27.37 -18.59 -10.68
N ILE A 706 -26.17 -18.29 -10.17
CA ILE A 706 -25.66 -16.90 -10.03
C ILE A 706 -25.31 -16.32 -11.41
N LEU A 707 -24.71 -17.12 -12.29
CA LEU A 707 -24.28 -16.69 -13.62
C LEU A 707 -25.45 -16.49 -14.57
N ASP A 708 -26.50 -17.31 -14.45
CA ASP A 708 -27.71 -17.23 -15.25
C ASP A 708 -28.42 -15.88 -15.08
N VAL A 709 -28.35 -15.28 -13.89
CA VAL A 709 -28.88 -13.92 -13.63
C VAL A 709 -28.08 -12.83 -14.35
N LEU A 710 -26.81 -13.10 -14.65
CA LEU A 710 -25.91 -12.16 -15.34
C LEU A 710 -25.88 -12.39 -16.85
N ASP A 711 -26.55 -13.42 -17.35
CA ASP A 711 -26.49 -13.83 -18.75
C ASP A 711 -27.30 -12.87 -19.63
N PRO A 712 -26.65 -12.13 -20.55
CA PRO A 712 -27.35 -11.22 -21.45
C PRO A 712 -28.21 -11.95 -22.50
N GLU A 713 -28.03 -13.26 -22.73
CA GLU A 713 -28.88 -14.02 -23.67
C GLU A 713 -30.28 -14.31 -23.12
N LYS A 714 -30.44 -14.21 -21.80
CA LYS A 714 -31.72 -14.42 -21.12
C LYS A 714 -32.52 -13.13 -20.94
N ASP A 715 -31.96 -11.99 -21.38
CA ASP A 715 -32.64 -10.69 -21.34
C ASP A 715 -33.63 -10.52 -22.51
N ASP A 716 -33.40 -11.22 -23.64
CA ASP A 716 -34.17 -11.11 -24.88
C ASP A 716 -35.39 -12.05 -24.93
N GLU A 717 -35.53 -12.97 -23.97
CA GLU A 717 -36.76 -13.75 -23.81
C GLU A 717 -37.82 -12.86 -23.13
N GLU A 718 -38.96 -12.63 -23.79
CA GLU A 718 -40.13 -11.87 -23.28
C GLU A 718 -40.66 -12.36 -21.91
N ASP A 719 -40.09 -13.44 -21.38
CA ASP A 719 -40.42 -14.12 -20.14
C ASP A 719 -39.27 -14.09 -19.11
N SER A 720 -38.38 -13.08 -19.14
CA SER A 720 -37.47 -12.78 -18.01
C SER A 720 -38.31 -12.46 -16.76
N ALA A 721 -38.64 -13.51 -16.02
CA ALA A 721 -39.52 -13.55 -14.87
C ALA A 721 -38.91 -12.87 -13.62
N VAL A 722 -38.47 -11.62 -13.73
CA VAL A 722 -38.31 -10.75 -12.59
C VAL A 722 -39.66 -10.11 -12.33
N VAL A 723 -40.53 -10.86 -11.64
CA VAL A 723 -41.79 -10.31 -11.09
C VAL A 723 -41.40 -9.25 -10.08
N VAL A 724 -41.28 -8.00 -10.52
CA VAL A 724 -41.29 -6.84 -9.64
C VAL A 724 -42.69 -6.83 -9.04
N THR A 725 -42.79 -7.18 -7.77
CA THR A 725 -44.04 -7.16 -7.02
C THR A 725 -44.55 -5.73 -6.95
N ASP A 726 -45.37 -5.34 -7.93
CA ASP A 726 -46.31 -4.24 -7.80
C ASP A 726 -47.70 -4.81 -8.08
N ASP A 727 -48.49 -4.93 -7.01
CA ASP A 727 -49.85 -5.47 -7.04
C ASP A 727 -50.76 -4.49 -7.81
N ASN A 728 -50.88 -4.67 -9.13
CA ASN A 728 -52.10 -4.27 -9.84
C ASN A 728 -52.29 -5.04 -11.16
N LYS A 729 -53.28 -5.93 -11.17
CA LYS A 729 -53.67 -6.74 -12.33
C LYS A 729 -54.45 -5.92 -13.35
N THR A 730 -53.92 -5.83 -14.58
CA THR A 730 -54.77 -5.72 -15.78
C THR A 730 -54.09 -6.42 -16.95
N GLN A 731 -54.72 -7.50 -17.41
CA GLN A 731 -54.33 -8.27 -18.61
C GLN A 731 -54.65 -7.47 -19.89
N LYS A 732 -53.78 -7.57 -20.90
CA LYS A 732 -54.19 -7.55 -22.32
C LYS A 732 -53.24 -8.36 -23.20
N LYS A 733 -53.84 -8.93 -24.24
CA LYS A 733 -53.31 -9.88 -25.24
C LYS A 733 -52.54 -9.17 -26.38
N PRO A 734 -51.72 -9.91 -27.15
CA PRO A 734 -50.84 -9.36 -28.20
C PRO A 734 -51.56 -9.25 -29.56
N ASP A 735 -51.06 -8.36 -30.41
CA ASP A 735 -51.17 -8.44 -31.88
C ASP A 735 -49.86 -7.96 -32.52
N GLU A 736 -49.53 -8.58 -33.65
CA GLU A 736 -48.24 -8.75 -34.33
C GLU A 736 -47.85 -7.61 -35.32
N GLU A 737 -46.52 -7.49 -35.52
CA GLU A 737 -45.70 -7.22 -36.73
C GLU A 737 -45.96 -6.02 -37.69
N ASP A 738 -44.93 -5.16 -37.85
CA ASP A 738 -44.08 -4.90 -39.06
C ASP A 738 -43.36 -3.53 -38.89
N ASP A 739 -42.02 -3.47 -38.72
CA ASP A 739 -40.94 -3.43 -39.73
C ASP A 739 -40.74 -2.06 -40.40
N GLU A 740 -39.62 -1.39 -40.08
CA GLU A 740 -38.51 -1.07 -41.01
C GLU A 740 -37.62 0.09 -40.52
N ASP A 741 -36.31 -0.17 -40.64
CA ASP A 741 -35.16 0.68 -40.36
C ASP A 741 -35.18 2.04 -41.09
N HIS A 742 -34.67 3.08 -40.42
CA HIS A 742 -33.81 4.05 -41.11
C HIS A 742 -32.84 4.74 -40.13
N ASP A 743 -31.58 4.30 -40.22
CA ASP A 743 -30.39 5.01 -39.77
C ASP A 743 -30.26 6.35 -40.51
N GLU A 744 -30.05 7.44 -39.77
CA GLU A 744 -29.29 8.60 -40.25
C GLU A 744 -28.27 9.04 -39.20
N GLU A 745 -27.01 8.73 -39.53
CA GLU A 745 -25.79 9.21 -38.87
C GLU A 745 -25.68 10.73 -39.02
N MET A 746 -25.44 11.46 -37.93
CA MET A 746 -24.91 12.81 -37.98
C MET A 746 -23.73 12.93 -37.01
N GLU A 747 -22.53 13.05 -37.61
CA GLU A 747 -21.30 13.50 -36.98
C GLU A 747 -21.45 14.98 -36.58
N ASP A 748 -21.00 15.37 -35.38
CA ASP A 748 -20.15 16.55 -35.22
C ASP A 748 -19.48 16.63 -33.84
N GLU A 749 -18.31 17.25 -33.87
CA GLU A 749 -17.23 17.25 -32.89
C GLU A 749 -17.41 18.28 -31.74
N ASP A 750 -16.56 18.09 -30.72
CA ASP A 750 -16.11 19.02 -29.66
C ASP A 750 -16.83 19.02 -28.29
N ASN A 751 -16.09 18.50 -27.30
CA ASN A 751 -16.33 18.67 -25.86
C ASN A 751 -15.05 19.25 -25.20
N GLU A 752 -15.10 20.51 -24.78
CA GLU A 752 -14.23 21.08 -23.74
C GLU A 752 -15.09 21.58 -22.57
N ASP A 753 -14.70 21.15 -21.37
CA ASP A 753 -15.07 21.51 -19.98
C ASP A 753 -15.96 22.75 -19.75
N ASP A 754 -16.99 22.66 -18.89
CA ASP A 754 -16.89 22.90 -17.44
C ASP A 754 -18.24 22.70 -16.70
N ASP A 755 -18.11 22.44 -15.39
CA ASP A 755 -19.04 22.60 -14.25
C ASP A 755 -20.51 23.02 -14.48
N ASP A 756 -21.45 22.27 -13.87
CA ASP A 756 -22.76 22.81 -13.50
C ASP A 756 -23.13 22.51 -12.02
N GLU A 757 -23.16 23.60 -11.25
CA GLU A 757 -24.05 23.82 -10.10
C GLU A 757 -25.50 23.98 -10.59
N ASP A 758 -26.46 23.73 -9.68
CA ASP A 758 -27.91 23.88 -9.84
C ASP A 758 -28.36 25.02 -10.78
N ASP A 759 -29.20 24.69 -11.78
CA ASP A 759 -30.25 25.60 -12.26
C ASP A 759 -31.49 24.81 -12.74
N GLU A 760 -32.63 25.10 -12.12
CA GLU A 760 -33.97 24.67 -12.55
C GLU A 760 -34.34 25.42 -13.83
N ALA A 761 -34.16 24.80 -15.00
CA ALA A 761 -34.67 25.29 -16.27
C ALA A 761 -35.87 24.46 -16.74
N MET A 762 -36.99 25.15 -17.00
CA MET A 762 -38.15 24.56 -17.68
C MET A 762 -37.73 24.03 -19.05
N GLU A 763 -37.86 22.72 -19.27
CA GLU A 763 -37.72 22.11 -20.60
C GLU A 763 -38.79 22.68 -21.54
N GLU A 764 -38.35 23.39 -22.60
CA GLU A 764 -39.16 23.70 -23.76
C GLU A 764 -39.54 22.38 -24.47
N GLU A 765 -40.83 22.19 -24.76
CA GLU A 765 -41.34 21.03 -25.47
C GLU A 765 -40.78 21.02 -26.91
N GLU A 766 -39.81 20.14 -27.18
CA GLU A 766 -39.49 19.72 -28.56
C GLU A 766 -40.73 19.04 -29.16
N VAL A 767 -41.33 19.70 -30.16
CA VAL A 767 -42.46 19.17 -30.92
C VAL A 767 -41.94 18.10 -31.87
N GLY A 768 -41.88 16.85 -31.36
CA GLY A 768 -41.68 15.66 -32.19
C GLY A 768 -42.75 15.53 -33.28
N GLU A 769 -42.39 14.88 -34.38
CA GLU A 769 -43.23 14.73 -35.57
C GLU A 769 -44.69 14.38 -35.24
N VAL A 770 -45.59 15.26 -35.65
CA VAL A 770 -47.02 15.12 -35.40
C VAL A 770 -47.54 13.90 -36.18
N ASP A 771 -47.98 12.89 -35.42
CA ASP A 771 -48.61 11.65 -35.90
C ASP A 771 -49.56 11.90 -37.09
N GLN A 772 -49.37 11.17 -38.20
CA GLN A 772 -50.22 11.27 -39.39
C GLN A 772 -51.69 10.98 -39.07
N SER A 773 -51.97 10.12 -38.08
CA SER A 773 -53.34 9.84 -37.64
C SER A 773 -54.00 11.07 -36.99
N PHE A 774 -53.24 11.82 -36.18
CA PHE A 774 -53.68 13.08 -35.59
C PHE A 774 -53.94 14.15 -36.67
N ARG A 775 -53.10 14.21 -37.72
CA ARG A 775 -53.33 15.12 -38.86
C ARG A 775 -54.62 14.81 -39.61
N LEU A 776 -54.91 13.53 -39.84
CA LEU A 776 -56.14 13.09 -40.50
C LEU A 776 -57.38 13.41 -39.65
N GLU A 777 -57.29 13.21 -38.33
CA GLU A 777 -58.40 13.46 -37.41
C GLU A 777 -58.63 14.97 -37.19
N LEU A 778 -57.55 15.76 -37.17
CA LEU A 778 -57.60 17.23 -37.18
C LEU A 778 -58.21 17.76 -38.48
N MET A 779 -57.81 17.22 -39.65
CA MET A 779 -58.43 17.58 -40.94
C MET A 779 -59.93 17.22 -40.95
N LYS A 780 -60.32 16.09 -40.35
CA LYS A 780 -61.72 15.68 -40.28
C LYS A 780 -62.56 16.64 -39.42
N VAL A 781 -62.03 17.11 -38.27
CA VAL A 781 -62.69 18.12 -37.44
C VAL A 781 -62.79 19.46 -38.16
N LEU A 782 -61.76 19.88 -38.89
CA LEU A 782 -61.77 21.11 -39.70
C LEU A 782 -62.70 21.02 -40.92
N GLN A 783 -62.81 19.86 -41.57
CA GLN A 783 -63.71 19.60 -42.70
C GLN A 783 -65.18 19.49 -42.28
N GLN A 784 -65.46 18.88 -41.13
CA GLN A 784 -66.84 18.71 -40.63
C GLN A 784 -67.52 20.03 -40.26
N GLN A 785 -66.75 21.10 -40.04
CA GLN A 785 -67.25 22.42 -39.67
C GLN A 785 -66.91 23.53 -40.69
N ASN A 786 -66.69 23.16 -41.95
CA ASN A 786 -66.53 24.09 -43.08
C ASN A 786 -65.36 25.10 -42.96
N ALA A 787 -64.32 24.80 -42.17
CA ALA A 787 -63.19 25.69 -41.92
C ALA A 787 -62.06 25.63 -42.97
N LEU A 788 -62.23 24.86 -44.06
CA LEU A 788 -61.26 24.75 -45.16
C LEU A 788 -61.81 25.45 -46.40
N ALA A 789 -61.16 26.56 -46.79
CA ALA A 789 -61.48 27.26 -48.02
C ALA A 789 -61.19 26.38 -49.24
N THR A 790 -62.23 25.99 -49.97
CA THR A 790 -62.09 25.48 -51.33
C THR A 790 -61.85 26.66 -52.26
N GLU A 791 -60.69 26.71 -52.92
CA GLU A 791 -60.41 27.73 -53.93
C GLU A 791 -61.29 27.50 -55.17
N GLU A 792 -62.45 28.16 -55.20
CA GLU A 792 -63.04 28.80 -56.38
C GLU A 792 -64.30 29.62 -55.95
N ASP A 793 -64.26 30.92 -56.27
CA ASP A 793 -65.31 31.96 -56.18
C ASP A 793 -65.75 32.53 -54.81
N GLY A 794 -65.10 33.64 -54.42
CA GLY A 794 -65.70 34.98 -54.59
C GLY A 794 -66.93 35.37 -53.76
N SER A 795 -66.67 35.97 -52.58
CA SER A 795 -67.48 37.05 -51.97
C SER A 795 -68.91 36.72 -51.51
N ASP A 796 -69.03 36.18 -50.30
CA ASP A 796 -69.88 36.77 -49.25
C ASP A 796 -69.28 36.41 -47.87
N ASP A 797 -69.00 37.44 -47.05
CA ASP A 797 -68.64 37.31 -45.63
C ASP A 797 -69.86 36.73 -44.89
N GLU A 798 -69.96 35.40 -44.80
CA GLU A 798 -70.77 34.75 -43.76
C GLU A 798 -69.88 34.58 -42.53
N ASP A 799 -69.96 35.55 -41.62
CA ASP A 799 -69.39 35.46 -40.27
C ASP A 799 -69.77 34.10 -39.66
N LEU A 800 -68.75 33.29 -39.34
CA LEU A 800 -68.92 32.07 -38.56
C LEU A 800 -69.72 32.40 -37.30
N ASP A 801 -70.94 31.83 -37.18
CA ASP A 801 -71.80 31.96 -36.01
C ASP A 801 -70.98 31.66 -34.73
N ASP A 802 -71.11 32.49 -33.70
CA ASP A 802 -70.41 32.34 -32.41
C ASP A 802 -70.59 30.91 -31.83
N GLU A 803 -71.74 30.27 -32.12
CA GLU A 803 -72.01 28.89 -31.72
C GLU A 803 -71.15 27.87 -32.49
N ALA A 804 -70.92 28.09 -33.80
CA ALA A 804 -70.06 27.23 -34.62
C ALA A 804 -68.58 27.38 -34.23
N MET A 805 -68.16 28.60 -33.88
CA MET A 805 -66.80 28.85 -33.37
C MET A 805 -66.57 28.16 -32.01
N MET A 806 -67.56 28.19 -31.10
CA MET A 806 -67.49 27.47 -29.83
C MET A 806 -67.48 25.94 -30.00
N GLU A 807 -68.20 25.41 -30.99
CA GLU A 807 -68.23 23.97 -31.26
C GLU A 807 -66.89 23.48 -31.86
N LEU A 808 -66.23 24.28 -32.69
CA LEU A 808 -64.88 24.02 -33.21
C LEU A 808 -63.84 24.00 -32.10
N ASP A 809 -63.85 25.01 -31.22
CA ASP A 809 -62.93 25.11 -30.09
C ASP A 809 -63.11 23.92 -29.13
N LYS A 810 -64.35 23.48 -28.92
CA LYS A 810 -64.67 22.31 -28.09
C LYS A 810 -64.17 21.00 -28.73
N GLY A 811 -64.29 20.87 -30.06
CA GLY A 811 -63.76 19.73 -30.82
C GLY A 811 -62.23 19.67 -30.79
N LEU A 812 -61.56 20.80 -31.00
CA LEU A 812 -60.11 20.93 -30.92
C LEU A 812 -59.61 20.66 -29.49
N ALA A 813 -60.24 21.25 -28.47
CA ALA A 813 -59.88 21.03 -27.07
C ALA A 813 -60.02 19.55 -26.65
N ALA A 814 -61.02 18.83 -27.17
CA ALA A 814 -61.17 17.39 -26.94
C ALA A 814 -60.02 16.58 -27.59
N LEU A 815 -59.68 16.87 -28.85
CA LEU A 815 -58.58 16.25 -29.59
C LEU A 815 -57.22 16.47 -28.92
N PHE A 816 -56.91 17.72 -28.56
CA PHE A 816 -55.66 18.05 -27.86
C PHE A 816 -55.60 17.44 -26.45
N SER A 817 -56.73 17.35 -25.74
CA SER A 817 -56.80 16.67 -24.44
C SER A 817 -56.56 15.15 -24.56
N GLU A 818 -57.07 14.52 -25.62
CA GLU A 818 -56.85 13.10 -25.89
C GLU A 818 -55.40 12.83 -26.33
N GLN A 819 -54.82 13.67 -27.18
CA GLN A 819 -53.41 13.58 -27.58
C GLN A 819 -52.48 13.80 -26.39
N LYS A 820 -52.77 14.77 -25.51
CA LYS A 820 -52.00 14.99 -24.28
C LYS A 820 -52.05 13.78 -23.34
N LYS A 821 -53.21 13.12 -23.21
CA LYS A 821 -53.33 11.87 -22.43
C LYS A 821 -52.56 10.70 -23.06
N LYS A 822 -52.59 10.56 -24.39
CA LYS A 822 -51.80 9.55 -25.11
C LYS A 822 -50.29 9.78 -24.96
N SER A 823 -49.83 11.02 -25.11
CA SER A 823 -48.43 11.40 -24.91
C SER A 823 -47.98 11.22 -23.46
N GLN A 824 -48.81 11.58 -22.48
CA GLN A 824 -48.51 11.34 -21.07
C GLN A 824 -48.46 9.84 -20.74
N ALA A 825 -49.39 9.04 -21.27
CA ALA A 825 -49.37 7.58 -21.10
C ALA A 825 -48.10 6.96 -21.70
N LYS A 826 -47.68 7.39 -22.90
CA LYS A 826 -46.39 6.98 -23.50
C LYS A 826 -45.20 7.39 -22.65
N LYS A 827 -45.21 8.60 -22.06
CA LYS A 827 -44.15 9.10 -21.17
C LYS A 827 -44.09 8.28 -19.86
N ASP A 828 -45.24 7.98 -19.27
CA ASP A 828 -45.34 7.18 -18.05
C ASP A 828 -44.93 5.72 -18.29
N GLU A 829 -45.28 5.14 -19.44
CA GLU A 829 -44.86 3.81 -19.87
C GLU A 829 -43.35 3.75 -20.12
N LYS A 830 -42.78 4.73 -20.84
CA LYS A 830 -41.33 4.87 -21.03
C LYS A 830 -40.60 5.02 -19.69
N ALA A 831 -41.13 5.83 -18.77
CA ALA A 831 -40.57 6.00 -17.44
C ALA A 831 -40.64 4.72 -16.59
N LYS A 832 -41.73 3.95 -16.72
CA LYS A 832 -41.89 2.65 -16.05
C LYS A 832 -40.88 1.63 -16.57
N LEU A 833 -40.77 1.48 -17.90
CA LEU A 833 -39.77 0.62 -18.55
C LEU A 833 -38.34 1.01 -18.15
N GLN A 834 -38.04 2.32 -18.09
CA GLN A 834 -36.71 2.80 -17.68
C GLN A 834 -36.42 2.49 -16.19
N LYS A 835 -37.41 2.63 -15.30
CA LYS A 835 -37.28 2.23 -13.89
C LYS A 835 -37.06 0.73 -13.75
N GLU A 836 -37.78 -0.08 -14.50
CA GLU A 836 -37.62 -1.55 -14.50
C GLU A 836 -36.22 -1.96 -14.97
N LYS A 837 -35.77 -1.43 -16.11
CA LYS A 837 -34.38 -1.63 -16.60
C LYS A 837 -33.33 -1.21 -15.56
N THR A 838 -33.58 -0.12 -14.83
CA THR A 838 -32.69 0.35 -13.76
C THR A 838 -32.64 -0.64 -12.59
N LEU A 839 -33.78 -1.19 -12.17
CA LEU A 839 -33.86 -2.17 -11.08
C LEU A 839 -33.19 -3.50 -11.45
N VAL A 840 -33.43 -4.00 -12.66
CA VAL A 840 -32.77 -5.21 -13.19
C VAL A 840 -31.25 -5.02 -13.21
N ARG A 841 -30.78 -3.85 -13.62
CA ARG A 841 -29.34 -3.54 -13.63
C ARG A 841 -28.73 -3.43 -12.23
N ASP A 842 -29.40 -2.77 -11.29
CA ASP A 842 -28.95 -2.74 -9.88
C ASP A 842 -28.88 -4.17 -9.29
N PHE A 843 -29.85 -5.02 -9.63
CA PHE A 843 -29.81 -6.45 -9.27
C PHE A 843 -28.58 -7.17 -9.87
N LYS A 844 -28.29 -7.00 -11.17
CA LYS A 844 -27.09 -7.58 -11.79
C LYS A 844 -25.79 -7.08 -11.14
N ILE A 845 -25.70 -5.79 -10.81
CA ILE A 845 -24.55 -5.22 -10.07
C ILE A 845 -24.41 -5.88 -8.69
N LYS A 846 -25.51 -6.10 -7.97
CA LYS A 846 -25.52 -6.81 -6.69
C LYS A 846 -25.07 -8.27 -6.82
N VAL A 847 -25.47 -8.95 -7.88
CA VAL A 847 -25.11 -10.35 -8.15
C VAL A 847 -23.62 -10.48 -8.45
N LEU A 848 -23.01 -9.49 -9.12
CA LEU A 848 -21.55 -9.41 -9.26
C LEU A 848 -20.81 -9.35 -7.90
N ASP A 849 -21.44 -8.89 -6.80
CA ASP A 849 -20.84 -8.99 -5.46
C ASP A 849 -20.58 -10.44 -5.07
N LEU A 850 -21.48 -11.36 -5.44
CA LEU A 850 -21.35 -12.78 -5.12
C LEU A 850 -20.21 -13.39 -5.94
N VAL A 851 -20.13 -13.07 -7.23
CA VAL A 851 -19.02 -13.51 -8.10
C VAL A 851 -17.68 -13.00 -7.56
N GLU A 852 -17.61 -11.72 -7.16
CA GLU A 852 -16.43 -11.12 -6.56
C GLU A 852 -16.00 -11.86 -5.27
N VAL A 853 -16.95 -12.13 -4.37
CA VAL A 853 -16.68 -12.90 -3.14
C VAL A 853 -16.22 -14.32 -3.46
N PHE A 854 -16.83 -14.98 -4.45
CA PHE A 854 -16.45 -16.32 -4.86
C PHE A 854 -15.01 -16.35 -5.38
N VAL A 855 -14.63 -15.43 -6.28
CA VAL A 855 -13.26 -15.33 -6.78
C VAL A 855 -12.28 -15.06 -5.64
N ALA A 856 -12.61 -14.15 -4.71
CA ALA A 856 -11.73 -13.84 -3.58
C ALA A 856 -11.54 -15.01 -2.60
N ARG A 857 -12.58 -15.81 -2.33
CA ARG A 857 -12.57 -16.91 -1.34
C ARG A 857 -12.19 -18.26 -1.92
N GLN A 858 -12.51 -18.51 -3.19
CA GLN A 858 -12.39 -19.81 -3.86
C GLN A 858 -11.51 -19.75 -5.12
N ALA A 859 -10.62 -18.77 -5.26
CA ALA A 859 -9.69 -18.65 -6.39
C ALA A 859 -8.94 -19.96 -6.75
N GLY A 860 -8.68 -20.82 -5.76
CA GLY A 860 -8.02 -22.13 -5.96
C GLY A 860 -8.93 -23.25 -6.48
N SER A 861 -10.25 -23.05 -6.49
CA SER A 861 -11.23 -24.05 -6.92
C SER A 861 -11.29 -24.16 -8.46
N PRO A 862 -11.42 -25.38 -9.03
CA PRO A 862 -11.63 -25.56 -10.46
C PRO A 862 -12.93 -24.91 -11.00
N LEU A 863 -13.91 -24.67 -10.12
CA LEU A 863 -15.18 -24.00 -10.49
C LEU A 863 -14.97 -22.57 -11.02
N VAL A 864 -13.90 -21.89 -10.59
CA VAL A 864 -13.56 -20.54 -11.03
C VAL A 864 -13.29 -20.48 -12.54
N LEU A 865 -12.91 -21.61 -13.17
CA LEU A 865 -12.74 -21.68 -14.63
C LEU A 865 -14.07 -21.51 -15.38
N GLY A 866 -15.20 -21.87 -14.75
CA GLY A 866 -16.54 -21.64 -15.31
C GLY A 866 -16.94 -20.17 -15.40
N LEU A 867 -16.18 -19.26 -14.78
CA LEU A 867 -16.42 -17.81 -14.85
C LEU A 867 -15.82 -17.15 -16.10
N VAL A 868 -14.89 -17.82 -16.78
CA VAL A 868 -14.10 -17.19 -17.85
C VAL A 868 -14.97 -16.77 -19.03
N GLU A 869 -15.79 -17.68 -19.56
CA GLU A 869 -16.64 -17.38 -20.71
C GLU A 869 -17.81 -16.43 -20.35
N PRO A 870 -18.59 -16.66 -19.28
CA PRO A 870 -19.71 -15.77 -18.96
C PRO A 870 -19.30 -14.31 -18.71
N LEU A 871 -18.20 -14.09 -17.97
CA LEU A 871 -17.71 -12.72 -17.74
C LEU A 871 -17.16 -12.07 -19.02
N LEU A 872 -16.56 -12.85 -19.93
CA LEU A 872 -16.15 -12.34 -21.24
C LEU A 872 -17.35 -11.98 -22.10
N THR A 873 -18.41 -12.79 -22.13
CA THR A 873 -19.64 -12.49 -22.87
C THR A 873 -20.27 -11.19 -22.38
N ILE A 874 -20.32 -10.95 -21.06
CA ILE A 874 -20.80 -9.69 -20.48
C ILE A 874 -19.95 -8.50 -20.95
N ILE A 875 -18.62 -8.65 -20.96
CA ILE A 875 -17.70 -7.59 -21.38
C ILE A 875 -17.82 -7.29 -22.87
N ASP A 876 -17.91 -8.34 -23.69
CA ASP A 876 -18.00 -8.26 -25.16
C ASP A 876 -19.27 -7.50 -25.57
N ARG A 877 -20.43 -7.92 -25.04
CA ARG A 877 -21.71 -7.26 -25.34
C ARG A 877 -21.81 -5.85 -24.76
N GLY A 878 -21.39 -5.66 -23.51
CA GLY A 878 -21.51 -4.35 -22.85
C GLY A 878 -20.60 -3.27 -23.45
N MET A 879 -19.53 -3.64 -24.17
CA MET A 879 -18.69 -2.67 -24.90
C MET A 879 -19.21 -2.32 -26.29
N SER A 880 -20.19 -3.06 -26.83
CA SER A 880 -20.78 -2.82 -28.16
C SER A 880 -22.00 -1.90 -28.13
N SER A 881 -22.46 -1.45 -26.95
CA SER A 881 -23.67 -0.64 -26.78
C SER A 881 -23.33 0.80 -26.38
N ASP A 882 -23.80 1.78 -27.15
CA ASP A 882 -23.77 3.21 -26.79
C ASP A 882 -24.63 3.42 -25.54
N SER A 883 -23.99 3.43 -24.37
CA SER A 883 -24.70 3.17 -23.13
C SER A 883 -24.54 4.22 -22.04
N HIS A 884 -25.65 4.42 -21.34
CA HIS A 884 -25.79 5.27 -20.16
C HIS A 884 -24.75 4.94 -19.06
N GLN A 885 -24.41 5.94 -18.22
CA GLN A 885 -23.42 5.85 -17.13
C GLN A 885 -23.47 4.57 -16.26
N GLN A 886 -24.66 4.07 -15.95
CA GLN A 886 -24.83 2.87 -15.12
C GLN A 886 -24.45 1.56 -15.83
N GLU A 887 -24.52 1.51 -17.17
CA GLU A 887 -24.04 0.38 -17.96
C GLU A 887 -22.52 0.30 -17.93
N GLN A 888 -21.89 1.47 -18.04
CA GLN A 888 -20.45 1.60 -17.87
C GLN A 888 -20.02 1.17 -16.46
N ASP A 889 -20.79 1.47 -15.42
CA ASP A 889 -20.49 1.02 -14.05
C ASP A 889 -20.58 -0.50 -13.88
N PHE A 890 -21.64 -1.13 -14.43
CA PHE A 890 -21.78 -2.59 -14.43
C PHE A 890 -20.63 -3.26 -15.19
N LEU A 891 -20.35 -2.80 -16.41
CA LEU A 891 -19.28 -3.28 -17.27
C LEU A 891 -17.90 -3.10 -16.62
N ARG A 892 -17.60 -1.90 -16.11
CA ARG A 892 -16.34 -1.58 -15.43
C ARG A 892 -16.10 -2.52 -14.27
N ARG A 893 -17.16 -2.89 -13.55
CA ARG A 893 -17.07 -3.81 -12.44
C ARG A 893 -16.84 -5.25 -12.87
N ALA A 894 -17.58 -5.74 -13.87
CA ALA A 894 -17.34 -7.07 -14.43
C ALA A 894 -15.90 -7.19 -14.97
N ALA A 895 -15.43 -6.17 -15.68
CA ALA A 895 -14.08 -6.07 -16.20
C ALA A 895 -13.00 -6.04 -15.12
N ASP A 896 -13.23 -5.34 -13.99
CA ASP A 896 -12.31 -5.32 -12.85
C ASP A 896 -12.20 -6.70 -12.21
N ILE A 897 -13.33 -7.35 -11.92
CA ILE A 897 -13.38 -8.72 -11.37
C ILE A 897 -12.61 -9.68 -12.29
N PHE A 898 -12.92 -9.65 -13.59
CA PHE A 898 -12.30 -10.53 -14.57
C PHE A 898 -10.79 -10.30 -14.70
N ARG A 899 -10.35 -9.05 -14.88
CA ARG A 899 -8.94 -8.75 -15.16
C ARG A 899 -8.08 -8.79 -13.91
N ASN A 900 -8.51 -8.12 -12.84
CA ASN A 900 -7.67 -7.88 -11.66
C ASN A 900 -7.83 -8.98 -10.61
N GLN A 901 -9.05 -9.47 -10.38
CA GLN A 901 -9.33 -10.44 -9.32
C GLN A 901 -9.23 -11.89 -9.81
N LEU A 902 -9.58 -12.18 -11.06
CA LEU A 902 -9.48 -13.51 -11.66
C LEU A 902 -8.12 -13.70 -12.37
N CYS A 903 -7.89 -13.01 -13.49
CA CYS A 903 -6.72 -13.28 -14.35
C CYS A 903 -5.37 -12.94 -13.68
N ARG A 904 -5.31 -11.83 -12.94
CA ARG A 904 -4.07 -11.30 -12.32
C ARG A 904 -3.86 -11.69 -10.86
N SER A 905 -4.78 -12.42 -10.23
CA SER A 905 -4.64 -12.79 -8.81
C SER A 905 -3.42 -13.70 -8.55
N LYS A 906 -2.80 -13.53 -7.38
CA LYS A 906 -1.68 -14.39 -6.93
C LYS A 906 -2.16 -15.79 -6.50
N VAL A 907 -3.40 -15.89 -6.05
CA VAL A 907 -4.07 -17.16 -5.71
C VAL A 907 -4.95 -17.52 -6.90
N TYR A 908 -4.80 -18.74 -7.42
CA TYR A 908 -5.53 -19.23 -8.60
C TYR A 908 -5.60 -20.75 -8.58
N CYS A 909 -6.43 -21.33 -9.44
CA CYS A 909 -6.55 -22.78 -9.60
C CYS A 909 -5.22 -23.35 -10.15
N ARG A 910 -4.58 -24.21 -9.36
CA ARG A 910 -3.28 -24.83 -9.70
C ARG A 910 -3.40 -26.27 -10.19
N THR A 911 -4.61 -26.82 -10.16
CA THR A 911 -4.90 -28.20 -10.50
C THR A 911 -5.73 -28.24 -11.77
N VAL A 912 -5.22 -28.91 -12.79
CA VAL A 912 -5.91 -29.08 -14.08
C VAL A 912 -6.87 -30.27 -14.05
N GLY A 913 -6.63 -31.27 -13.18
CA GLY A 913 -7.42 -32.51 -13.14
C GLY A 913 -7.44 -33.19 -14.50
N ASP A 914 -8.59 -33.75 -14.88
CA ASP A 914 -8.80 -34.38 -16.18
C ASP A 914 -9.12 -33.37 -17.31
N ARG A 915 -9.13 -32.07 -17.01
CA ARG A 915 -9.57 -30.99 -17.92
C ARG A 915 -8.45 -30.41 -18.79
N GLN A 916 -7.33 -31.11 -18.92
CA GLN A 916 -6.18 -30.59 -19.67
C GLN A 916 -6.50 -30.34 -21.14
N GLY A 917 -7.20 -31.27 -21.80
CA GLY A 917 -7.63 -31.09 -23.19
C GLY A 917 -8.56 -29.90 -23.35
N GLU A 918 -9.62 -29.85 -22.53
CA GLU A 918 -10.60 -28.76 -22.51
C GLU A 918 -9.96 -27.38 -22.36
N LEU A 919 -8.94 -27.25 -21.50
CA LEU A 919 -8.26 -25.97 -21.29
C LEU A 919 -7.41 -25.54 -22.49
N HIS A 920 -6.79 -26.47 -23.22
CA HIS A 920 -6.08 -26.11 -24.45
C HIS A 920 -7.07 -25.73 -25.58
N ASP A 921 -8.19 -26.44 -25.67
CA ASP A 921 -9.25 -26.13 -26.64
C ASP A 921 -9.88 -24.75 -26.33
N LEU A 922 -10.09 -24.45 -25.04
CA LEU A 922 -10.53 -23.12 -24.59
C LEU A 922 -9.51 -22.03 -24.94
N LEU A 923 -8.20 -22.28 -24.75
CA LEU A 923 -7.14 -21.34 -25.12
C LEU A 923 -7.18 -21.02 -26.63
N GLU A 924 -7.34 -22.04 -27.47
CA GLU A 924 -7.48 -21.87 -28.92
C GLU A 924 -8.75 -21.11 -29.31
N LYS A 925 -9.88 -21.44 -28.68
CA LYS A 925 -11.15 -20.72 -28.88
C LYS A 925 -11.01 -19.23 -28.53
N LEU A 926 -10.41 -18.91 -27.38
CA LEU A 926 -10.16 -17.54 -26.92
C LEU A 926 -9.24 -16.79 -27.88
N MET A 927 -8.14 -17.41 -28.32
CA MET A 927 -7.19 -16.78 -29.25
C MET A 927 -7.75 -16.62 -30.66
N THR A 928 -8.58 -17.55 -31.12
CA THR A 928 -9.31 -17.43 -32.40
C THR A 928 -10.27 -16.25 -32.36
N LYS A 929 -11.04 -16.08 -31.27
CA LYS A 929 -11.89 -14.89 -31.08
C LYS A 929 -11.07 -13.61 -31.04
N THR A 930 -9.97 -13.58 -30.29
CA THR A 930 -9.06 -12.42 -30.17
C THR A 930 -8.61 -11.89 -31.55
N GLN A 931 -8.38 -12.77 -32.52
CA GLN A 931 -7.93 -12.40 -33.87
C GLN A 931 -9.05 -11.91 -34.81
N LYS A 932 -10.31 -12.13 -34.44
CA LYS A 932 -11.51 -11.75 -35.22
C LYS A 932 -12.18 -10.47 -34.73
N LEU A 933 -11.94 -10.07 -33.48
CA LEU A 933 -12.50 -8.84 -32.90
C LEU A 933 -11.98 -7.59 -33.63
N SER A 934 -12.82 -6.56 -33.73
CA SER A 934 -12.47 -5.24 -34.26
C SER A 934 -11.90 -4.32 -33.19
N ASP A 935 -12.42 -4.39 -31.96
CA ASP A 935 -12.01 -3.54 -30.84
C ASP A 935 -10.81 -4.10 -30.06
N SER A 936 -9.79 -3.25 -29.91
CA SER A 936 -8.58 -3.52 -29.13
C SER A 936 -8.83 -3.65 -27.60
N ALA A 937 -9.86 -2.99 -27.07
CA ALA A 937 -10.18 -3.02 -25.64
C ALA A 937 -10.77 -4.38 -25.24
N VAL A 938 -11.79 -4.86 -25.96
CA VAL A 938 -12.35 -6.21 -25.78
C VAL A 938 -11.28 -7.28 -26.03
N CYS A 939 -10.49 -7.13 -27.10
CA CYS A 939 -9.38 -8.01 -27.45
C CYS A 939 -8.38 -8.20 -26.29
N LEU A 940 -8.11 -7.16 -25.49
CA LEU A 940 -7.23 -7.25 -24.32
C LEU A 940 -7.76 -8.21 -23.24
N TYR A 941 -9.08 -8.30 -23.05
CA TYR A 941 -9.68 -9.20 -22.07
C TYR A 941 -9.59 -10.65 -22.53
N TYR A 942 -9.90 -10.94 -23.80
CA TYR A 942 -9.72 -12.27 -24.38
C TYR A 942 -8.25 -12.71 -24.35
N PHE A 943 -7.30 -11.82 -24.68
CA PHE A 943 -5.88 -12.12 -24.57
C PHE A 943 -5.47 -12.38 -23.10
N SER A 944 -5.99 -11.60 -22.15
CA SER A 944 -5.73 -11.81 -20.72
C SER A 944 -6.29 -13.15 -20.21
N ALA A 945 -7.44 -13.56 -20.74
CA ALA A 945 -8.05 -14.87 -20.49
C ALA A 945 -7.12 -16.00 -20.96
N SER A 946 -6.59 -15.88 -22.17
CA SER A 946 -5.61 -16.83 -22.72
C SER A 946 -4.37 -16.95 -21.84
N LEU A 947 -3.81 -15.83 -21.35
CA LEU A 947 -2.70 -15.85 -20.41
C LEU A 947 -3.07 -16.49 -19.06
N TYR A 948 -4.31 -16.31 -18.60
CA TYR A 948 -4.81 -16.95 -17.39
C TYR A 948 -4.93 -18.47 -17.56
N VAL A 949 -5.44 -18.96 -18.70
CA VAL A 949 -5.50 -20.39 -19.00
C VAL A 949 -4.10 -21.01 -19.05
N VAL A 950 -3.12 -20.35 -19.69
CA VAL A 950 -1.70 -20.78 -19.67
C VAL A 950 -1.16 -20.83 -18.24
N LYS A 951 -1.52 -19.85 -17.40
CA LYS A 951 -1.12 -19.81 -15.99
C LYS A 951 -1.66 -20.99 -15.20
N VAL A 952 -2.91 -21.38 -15.44
CA VAL A 952 -3.59 -22.53 -14.81
C VAL A 952 -2.95 -23.85 -15.28
N LEU A 953 -2.78 -24.02 -16.60
CA LEU A 953 -2.12 -25.18 -17.21
C LEU A 953 -0.69 -25.36 -16.68
N ARG A 954 0.05 -24.26 -16.48
CA ARG A 954 1.38 -24.30 -15.90
C ARG A 954 1.39 -24.77 -14.44
N GLY A 955 0.32 -24.54 -13.68
CA GLY A 955 0.27 -24.84 -12.26
C GLY A 955 1.22 -23.97 -11.42
N ALA A 956 1.57 -24.43 -10.22
CA ALA A 956 2.47 -23.71 -9.32
C ALA A 956 3.94 -23.85 -9.79
N PRO A 957 4.64 -22.74 -10.09
CA PRO A 957 6.02 -22.83 -10.56
C PRO A 957 6.96 -23.26 -9.41
N PRO A 958 7.84 -24.26 -9.62
CA PRO A 958 8.99 -24.52 -8.76
C PRO A 958 10.07 -23.44 -8.96
N ALA A 959 11.21 -23.57 -8.29
CA ALA A 959 12.35 -22.68 -8.49
C ALA A 959 12.97 -22.75 -9.91
N ASP A 960 12.56 -23.71 -10.74
CA ASP A 960 13.02 -23.88 -12.12
C ASP A 960 12.25 -22.99 -13.11
N LEU A 961 12.98 -22.13 -13.83
CA LEU A 961 12.45 -21.22 -14.85
C LEU A 961 11.93 -21.92 -16.11
N ARG A 962 12.34 -23.17 -16.37
CA ARG A 962 11.88 -23.96 -17.53
C ARG A 962 10.56 -24.67 -17.30
N PHE A 963 10.05 -24.65 -16.08
CA PHE A 963 8.85 -25.38 -15.73
C PHE A 963 7.60 -24.81 -16.39
N MET A 964 6.94 -25.65 -17.19
CA MET A 964 5.70 -25.34 -17.91
C MET A 964 4.52 -26.24 -17.52
N GLY A 965 4.67 -27.12 -16.51
CA GLY A 965 3.58 -27.95 -15.98
C GLY A 965 2.88 -28.78 -17.06
N ASN A 966 1.55 -28.66 -17.14
CA ASN A 966 0.71 -29.35 -18.12
C ASN A 966 0.51 -28.56 -19.43
N VAL A 967 1.29 -27.50 -19.65
CA VAL A 967 1.23 -26.72 -20.91
C VAL A 967 1.88 -27.53 -22.02
N ASP A 968 1.14 -27.79 -23.09
CA ASP A 968 1.72 -28.20 -24.37
C ASP A 968 2.40 -27.00 -25.01
N VAL A 969 3.71 -26.88 -24.79
CA VAL A 969 4.49 -25.70 -25.18
C VAL A 969 4.47 -25.49 -26.69
N ASP A 970 4.48 -26.56 -27.49
CA ASP A 970 4.49 -26.46 -28.95
C ASP A 970 3.13 -25.99 -29.46
N ARG A 971 2.04 -26.62 -28.99
CA ARG A 971 0.66 -26.21 -29.32
C ARG A 971 0.41 -24.75 -28.93
N VAL A 972 0.73 -24.38 -27.69
CA VAL A 972 0.53 -23.01 -27.20
C VAL A 972 1.43 -22.00 -27.92
N SER A 973 2.68 -22.34 -28.19
CA SER A 973 3.60 -21.46 -28.93
C SER A 973 3.12 -21.23 -30.36
N ALA A 974 2.54 -22.23 -31.03
CA ALA A 974 1.96 -22.09 -32.36
C ALA A 974 0.81 -21.08 -32.37
N VAL A 975 -0.12 -21.19 -31.41
CA VAL A 975 -1.27 -20.27 -31.27
C VAL A 975 -0.81 -18.82 -31.06
N PHE A 976 0.10 -18.57 -30.13
CA PHE A 976 0.60 -17.20 -29.90
C PHE A 976 1.49 -16.69 -31.03
N ARG A 977 2.20 -17.58 -31.74
CA ARG A 977 3.00 -17.21 -32.92
C ARG A 977 2.10 -16.77 -34.06
N GLU A 978 1.01 -17.49 -34.32
CA GLU A 978 0.00 -17.10 -35.31
C GLU A 978 -0.60 -15.72 -34.98
N ALA A 979 -0.95 -15.49 -33.71
CA ALA A 979 -1.44 -14.19 -33.25
C ALA A 979 -0.39 -13.07 -33.43
N LEU A 980 0.88 -13.34 -33.12
CA LEU A 980 1.99 -12.39 -33.33
C LEU A 980 2.15 -12.07 -34.82
N SER A 981 2.12 -13.09 -35.68
CA SER A 981 2.20 -12.90 -37.14
C SER A 981 0.98 -12.14 -37.67
N SER A 982 -0.23 -12.39 -37.16
CA SER A 982 -1.42 -11.61 -37.50
C SER A 982 -1.28 -10.15 -37.08
N PHE A 983 -0.70 -9.85 -35.91
CA PHE A 983 -0.42 -8.48 -35.46
C PHE A 983 0.59 -7.77 -36.38
N MET A 984 1.61 -8.48 -36.83
CA MET A 984 2.68 -7.91 -37.67
C MET A 984 2.32 -7.80 -39.15
N SER A 985 1.36 -8.59 -39.64
CA SER A 985 0.97 -8.64 -41.07
C SER A 985 -0.32 -7.88 -41.40
N LYS A 986 -1.25 -7.73 -40.46
CA LYS A 986 -2.50 -6.97 -40.69
C LYS A 986 -2.30 -5.47 -40.48
N ARG A 987 -2.77 -4.66 -41.42
CA ARG A 987 -2.67 -3.19 -41.37
C ARG A 987 -3.43 -2.58 -40.18
N LYS A 988 -4.61 -3.09 -39.89
CA LYS A 988 -5.45 -2.77 -38.72
C LYS A 988 -5.61 -4.08 -37.92
N SER A 989 -4.90 -4.21 -36.81
CA SER A 989 -4.99 -5.37 -35.92
C SER A 989 -5.49 -4.90 -34.55
N PRO A 990 -6.43 -5.62 -33.91
CA PRO A 990 -6.87 -5.30 -32.55
C PRO A 990 -5.80 -5.66 -31.50
N LEU A 991 -4.82 -6.50 -31.87
CA LEU A 991 -3.72 -6.90 -31.01
C LEU A 991 -2.72 -5.76 -30.84
N THR A 992 -2.08 -5.68 -29.67
CA THR A 992 -1.10 -4.63 -29.37
C THR A 992 0.22 -5.20 -28.87
N ALA A 993 1.32 -4.46 -29.05
CA ALA A 993 2.64 -4.86 -28.54
C ALA A 993 2.67 -5.01 -27.00
N GLN A 994 1.77 -4.32 -26.28
CA GLN A 994 1.68 -4.44 -24.83
C GLN A 994 1.16 -5.82 -24.40
N MET A 995 0.28 -6.45 -25.18
CA MET A 995 -0.21 -7.82 -24.93
C MET A 995 0.93 -8.84 -25.02
N PHE A 996 1.75 -8.77 -26.07
CA PHE A 996 2.91 -9.65 -26.24
C PHE A 996 4.03 -9.35 -25.22
N THR A 997 4.20 -8.08 -24.82
CA THR A 997 5.10 -7.75 -23.71
C THR A 997 4.66 -8.44 -22.41
N ASP A 998 3.36 -8.44 -22.11
CA ASP A 998 2.81 -9.09 -20.91
C ASP A 998 2.98 -10.62 -20.97
N LEU A 999 2.75 -11.24 -22.14
CA LEU A 999 3.07 -12.64 -22.40
C LEU A 999 4.55 -12.95 -22.09
N PHE A 1000 5.47 -12.15 -22.64
CA PHE A 1000 6.90 -12.38 -22.51
C PHE A 1000 7.39 -12.26 -21.07
N ASN A 1001 6.88 -11.26 -20.33
CA ASN A 1001 7.23 -11.06 -18.92
C ASN A 1001 6.68 -12.17 -18.02
N ARG A 1002 5.48 -12.68 -18.30
CA ARG A 1002 4.85 -13.73 -17.48
C ARG A 1002 5.36 -15.13 -17.78
N PHE A 1003 5.68 -15.40 -19.04
CA PHE A 1003 6.08 -16.72 -19.52
C PHE A 1003 7.33 -16.65 -20.41
N PRO A 1004 8.53 -16.52 -19.82
CA PRO A 1004 9.78 -16.42 -20.56
C PRO A 1004 10.06 -17.60 -21.51
N VAL A 1005 9.59 -18.81 -21.17
CA VAL A 1005 9.71 -20.00 -22.05
C VAL A 1005 8.97 -19.80 -23.37
N LEU A 1006 7.74 -19.27 -23.33
CA LEU A 1006 6.99 -18.94 -24.55
C LEU A 1006 7.63 -17.77 -25.30
N CYS A 1007 8.17 -16.78 -24.59
CA CYS A 1007 8.94 -15.69 -25.21
C CYS A 1007 10.07 -16.23 -26.10
N VAL A 1008 10.88 -17.16 -25.57
CA VAL A 1008 11.96 -17.80 -26.31
C VAL A 1008 11.43 -18.50 -27.57
N SER A 1009 10.31 -19.22 -27.48
CA SER A 1009 9.68 -19.90 -28.63
C SER A 1009 9.11 -18.94 -29.69
N LEU A 1010 8.78 -17.70 -29.32
CA LEU A 1010 8.23 -16.69 -30.24
C LEU A 1010 9.30 -15.73 -30.78
N LEU A 1011 10.50 -15.73 -30.21
CA LEU A 1011 11.49 -14.68 -30.45
C LEU A 1011 11.99 -14.66 -31.90
N ASP A 1012 12.22 -15.82 -32.51
CA ASP A 1012 12.62 -15.89 -33.93
C ASP A 1012 11.56 -15.24 -34.85
N ALA A 1013 10.27 -15.45 -34.58
CA ALA A 1013 9.19 -14.82 -35.34
C ALA A 1013 9.17 -13.29 -35.12
N ALA A 1014 9.38 -12.82 -33.89
CA ALA A 1014 9.49 -11.39 -33.60
C ALA A 1014 10.68 -10.74 -34.32
N VAL A 1015 11.83 -11.43 -34.36
CA VAL A 1015 13.04 -10.96 -35.07
C VAL A 1015 12.82 -10.88 -36.58
N GLN A 1016 12.13 -11.85 -37.18
CA GLN A 1016 11.79 -11.80 -38.60
C GLN A 1016 10.91 -10.60 -38.97
N HIS A 1017 10.04 -10.16 -38.07
CA HIS A 1017 9.14 -9.02 -38.32
C HIS A 1017 9.78 -7.64 -38.13
N ILE A 1018 11.05 -7.56 -37.73
CA ILE A 1018 11.85 -6.32 -37.76
C ILE A 1018 11.89 -5.74 -39.17
N THR A 1019 12.01 -6.60 -40.20
CA THR A 1019 12.01 -6.19 -41.60
C THR A 1019 10.70 -6.53 -42.32
N SER A 1020 10.07 -7.65 -41.96
CA SER A 1020 8.86 -8.13 -42.66
C SER A 1020 7.52 -7.60 -42.13
N GLY A 1021 7.53 -6.71 -41.12
CA GLY A 1021 6.33 -6.05 -40.63
C GLY A 1021 5.64 -5.21 -41.73
N VAL A 1022 4.31 -5.24 -41.77
CA VAL A 1022 3.51 -4.65 -42.87
C VAL A 1022 3.63 -3.12 -42.99
N ARG A 1023 3.91 -2.42 -41.89
CA ARG A 1023 4.23 -0.99 -41.89
C ARG A 1023 5.45 -0.74 -41.01
N VAL A 1024 6.07 0.42 -41.20
CA VAL A 1024 7.18 0.92 -40.36
C VAL A 1024 6.83 0.91 -38.88
N HIS A 1025 5.57 1.22 -38.53
CA HIS A 1025 5.08 1.09 -37.15
C HIS A 1025 5.22 -0.35 -36.61
N GLN A 1026 4.72 -1.37 -37.32
CA GLN A 1026 4.83 -2.78 -36.91
C GLN A 1026 6.29 -3.26 -36.84
N GLN A 1027 7.13 -2.84 -37.80
CA GLN A 1027 8.58 -3.10 -37.76
C GLN A 1027 9.22 -2.51 -36.49
N GLY A 1028 8.87 -1.27 -36.13
CA GLY A 1028 9.28 -0.63 -34.89
C GLY A 1028 8.78 -1.36 -33.64
N GLN A 1029 7.53 -1.84 -33.63
CA GLN A 1029 6.98 -2.64 -32.52
C GLN A 1029 7.70 -3.99 -32.38
N ALA A 1030 8.07 -4.64 -33.49
CA ALA A 1030 8.87 -5.86 -33.47
C ALA A 1030 10.25 -5.62 -32.83
N CYS A 1031 10.93 -4.51 -33.17
CA CYS A 1031 12.17 -4.08 -32.52
C CYS A 1031 12.00 -3.91 -31.00
N VAL A 1032 10.92 -3.25 -30.56
CA VAL A 1032 10.65 -3.03 -29.12
C VAL A 1032 10.42 -4.36 -28.40
N LEU A 1033 9.66 -5.28 -28.99
CA LEU A 1033 9.41 -6.61 -28.41
C LEU A 1033 10.70 -7.43 -28.25
N VAL A 1034 11.52 -7.47 -29.31
CA VAL A 1034 12.81 -8.17 -29.30
C VAL A 1034 13.76 -7.55 -28.26
N LEU A 1035 13.86 -6.22 -28.21
CA LEU A 1035 14.70 -5.55 -27.22
C LEU A 1035 14.26 -5.87 -25.78
N ARG A 1036 12.96 -5.79 -25.49
CA ARG A 1036 12.42 -6.12 -24.17
C ARG A 1036 12.70 -7.57 -23.78
N ALA A 1037 12.55 -8.51 -24.72
CA ALA A 1037 12.89 -9.91 -24.50
C ALA A 1037 14.39 -10.08 -24.19
N MET A 1038 15.27 -9.42 -24.95
CA MET A 1038 16.72 -9.48 -24.74
C MET A 1038 17.17 -8.83 -23.41
N GLN A 1039 16.40 -7.88 -22.86
CA GLN A 1039 16.67 -7.27 -21.55
C GLN A 1039 16.18 -8.10 -20.36
N SER A 1040 15.32 -9.11 -20.57
CA SER A 1040 14.85 -9.99 -19.50
C SER A 1040 15.95 -10.95 -19.06
N ARG A 1041 16.24 -10.95 -17.76
CA ARG A 1041 17.23 -11.85 -17.15
C ARG A 1041 16.81 -13.31 -17.28
N GLU A 1042 15.52 -13.59 -17.18
CA GLU A 1042 14.94 -14.92 -17.30
C GLU A 1042 15.13 -15.46 -18.72
N VAL A 1043 14.89 -14.64 -19.75
CA VAL A 1043 15.12 -15.02 -21.16
C VAL A 1043 16.60 -15.26 -21.44
N GLN A 1044 17.49 -14.39 -20.93
CA GLN A 1044 18.95 -14.58 -21.04
C GLN A 1044 19.41 -15.90 -20.42
N GLN A 1045 18.87 -16.27 -19.26
CA GLN A 1045 19.17 -17.55 -18.60
C GLN A 1045 18.65 -18.76 -19.39
N LEU A 1046 17.51 -18.62 -20.07
CA LEU A 1046 16.95 -19.69 -20.91
C LEU A 1046 17.72 -19.89 -22.23
N LEU A 1047 18.31 -18.83 -22.78
CA LEU A 1047 19.01 -18.82 -24.08
C LEU A 1047 20.55 -18.85 -24.01
N SER A 1048 21.15 -18.99 -22.82
CA SER A 1048 22.60 -18.86 -22.60
C SER A 1048 23.50 -19.68 -23.55
N GLY A 1049 24.70 -19.15 -23.86
CA GLY A 1049 25.70 -19.83 -24.69
C GLY A 1049 25.49 -19.57 -26.19
N ASP A 1050 25.62 -20.61 -27.00
CA ASP A 1050 25.59 -20.49 -28.48
C ASP A 1050 24.24 -19.98 -29.00
N ARG A 1051 23.13 -20.34 -28.35
CA ARG A 1051 21.78 -19.89 -28.72
C ARG A 1051 21.60 -18.37 -28.54
N TRP A 1052 22.26 -17.80 -27.54
CA TRP A 1052 22.27 -16.34 -27.32
C TRP A 1052 23.09 -15.63 -28.40
N ALA A 1053 24.27 -16.18 -28.72
CA ALA A 1053 25.11 -15.65 -29.78
C ALA A 1053 24.41 -15.69 -31.16
N GLU A 1054 23.70 -16.78 -31.46
CA GLU A 1054 22.90 -16.94 -32.67
C GLU A 1054 21.76 -15.92 -32.74
N LEU A 1055 21.03 -15.70 -31.64
CA LEU A 1055 20.01 -14.67 -31.56
C LEU A 1055 20.60 -13.27 -31.82
N CYS A 1056 21.70 -12.91 -31.15
CA CYS A 1056 22.37 -11.64 -31.37
C CYS A 1056 22.75 -11.46 -32.85
N ALA A 1057 23.29 -12.50 -33.50
CA ALA A 1057 23.64 -12.46 -34.91
C ALA A 1057 22.40 -12.26 -35.81
N LYS A 1058 21.30 -12.97 -35.54
CA LYS A 1058 20.02 -12.81 -36.26
C LYS A 1058 19.46 -11.38 -36.13
N VAL A 1059 19.46 -10.82 -34.91
CA VAL A 1059 18.98 -9.46 -34.65
C VAL A 1059 19.85 -8.43 -35.36
N THR A 1060 21.17 -8.55 -35.25
CA THR A 1060 22.13 -7.69 -35.95
C THR A 1060 21.95 -7.76 -37.47
N GLY A 1061 21.74 -8.95 -38.03
CA GLY A 1061 21.49 -9.13 -39.45
C GLY A 1061 20.20 -8.45 -39.93
N GLN A 1062 19.10 -8.58 -39.18
CA GLN A 1062 17.83 -7.93 -39.52
C GLN A 1062 17.92 -6.40 -39.40
N LEU A 1063 18.58 -5.87 -38.37
CA LEU A 1063 18.80 -4.42 -38.22
C LEU A 1063 19.70 -3.85 -39.33
N ALA A 1064 20.72 -4.62 -39.76
CA ALA A 1064 21.56 -4.25 -40.89
C ALA A 1064 20.76 -4.16 -42.20
N ALA A 1065 19.84 -5.10 -42.43
CA ALA A 1065 18.96 -5.09 -43.60
C ALA A 1065 18.03 -3.87 -43.63
N VAL A 1066 17.50 -3.43 -42.47
CA VAL A 1066 16.73 -2.17 -42.36
C VAL A 1066 17.59 -0.96 -42.75
N GLY A 1067 18.83 -0.91 -42.26
CA GLY A 1067 19.78 0.15 -42.61
C GLY A 1067 20.12 0.18 -44.10
N GLN A 1068 20.26 -0.99 -44.73
CA GLN A 1068 20.53 -1.13 -46.16
C GLN A 1068 19.34 -0.68 -47.04
N GLN A 1069 18.11 -1.01 -46.64
CA GLN A 1069 16.88 -0.60 -47.34
C GLN A 1069 16.69 0.93 -47.34
N GLN A 1070 17.09 1.64 -46.28
CA GLN A 1070 17.05 3.11 -46.25
C GLN A 1070 18.17 3.76 -47.10
N SER A 1071 19.36 3.16 -47.16
CA SER A 1071 20.45 3.67 -48.02
C SER A 1071 20.16 3.58 -49.53
N THR A 1072 19.31 2.64 -49.96
CA THR A 1072 18.86 2.57 -51.37
C THR A 1072 17.91 3.69 -51.77
N SER A 1073 17.18 4.31 -50.82
CA SER A 1073 16.33 5.49 -51.10
C SER A 1073 17.09 6.82 -51.09
N THR A 1074 18.25 6.90 -50.42
CA THR A 1074 19.03 8.14 -50.24
C THR A 1074 20.34 8.16 -51.04
N GLY A 1075 20.65 7.09 -51.79
CA GLY A 1075 21.76 7.05 -52.74
C GLY A 1075 23.16 6.90 -52.12
N LEU A 1076 23.26 6.62 -50.82
CA LEU A 1076 24.54 6.46 -50.12
C LEU A 1076 24.72 5.02 -49.65
N THR A 1077 25.54 4.24 -50.36
CA THR A 1077 25.98 2.92 -49.90
C THR A 1077 26.95 3.05 -48.73
N VAL A 1078 26.50 2.62 -47.55
CA VAL A 1078 27.30 2.54 -46.32
C VAL A 1078 27.55 1.08 -45.99
N SER A 1079 28.80 0.64 -46.03
CA SER A 1079 29.19 -0.62 -45.40
C SER A 1079 29.28 -0.39 -43.89
N VAL A 1080 28.21 -0.72 -43.15
CA VAL A 1080 28.18 -0.62 -41.69
C VAL A 1080 28.94 -1.79 -41.09
N ASP A 1081 30.00 -1.52 -40.31
CA ASP A 1081 30.65 -2.53 -39.47
C ASP A 1081 29.70 -2.94 -38.33
N LEU A 1082 29.28 -4.21 -38.34
CA LEU A 1082 28.29 -4.78 -37.43
C LEU A 1082 28.92 -5.32 -36.13
N GLU A 1083 30.25 -5.41 -36.07
CA GLU A 1083 30.99 -5.97 -34.93
C GLU A 1083 30.77 -5.18 -33.62
N PRO A 1084 30.71 -3.82 -33.62
CA PRO A 1084 30.41 -3.05 -32.41
C PRO A 1084 28.99 -3.27 -31.89
N LEU A 1085 27.99 -3.35 -32.77
CA LEU A 1085 26.60 -3.60 -32.39
C LEU A 1085 26.44 -5.01 -31.79
N GLN A 1086 27.11 -5.99 -32.39
CA GLN A 1086 27.14 -7.36 -31.90
C GLN A 1086 27.80 -7.44 -30.51
N LYS A 1087 28.92 -6.74 -30.29
CA LYS A 1087 29.58 -6.63 -28.97
C LYS A 1087 28.68 -5.98 -27.92
N VAL A 1088 27.94 -4.93 -28.28
CA VAL A 1088 27.00 -4.27 -27.36
C VAL A 1088 25.84 -5.19 -26.99
N LEU A 1089 25.23 -5.87 -27.97
CA LEU A 1089 24.14 -6.83 -27.71
C LEU A 1089 24.61 -8.03 -26.86
N GLN A 1090 25.84 -8.50 -27.07
CA GLN A 1090 26.46 -9.53 -26.23
C GLN A 1090 26.74 -9.05 -24.80
N SER A 1091 26.95 -7.74 -24.60
CA SER A 1091 27.25 -7.13 -23.29
C SER A 1091 26.02 -6.75 -22.43
N LEU A 1092 24.79 -6.94 -22.94
CA LEU A 1092 23.52 -6.58 -22.27
C LEU A 1092 23.18 -7.42 -21.01
N THR A 1093 24.14 -8.16 -20.44
CA THR A 1093 23.99 -8.99 -19.24
C THR A 1093 23.82 -8.20 -17.92
N GLY A 1094 23.72 -6.85 -17.97
CA GLY A 1094 23.55 -5.97 -16.80
C GLY A 1094 22.26 -5.14 -16.82
N VAL A 1095 21.64 -4.94 -15.65
CA VAL A 1095 20.31 -4.30 -15.49
C VAL A 1095 20.34 -2.82 -15.88
N ILE A 1096 19.46 -2.46 -16.82
CA ILE A 1096 19.12 -1.07 -17.16
C ILE A 1096 17.61 -0.90 -16.97
N ALA A 1097 17.21 0.00 -16.07
CA ALA A 1097 15.79 0.30 -15.82
C ALA A 1097 15.36 1.55 -16.61
N PHE A 1098 14.34 1.42 -17.47
CA PHE A 1098 13.67 2.56 -18.11
C PHE A 1098 12.50 3.07 -17.27
N LYS A 1099 12.42 4.39 -17.09
CA LYS A 1099 11.24 5.05 -16.49
C LYS A 1099 10.08 5.01 -17.50
N LYS A 1100 8.88 4.63 -17.04
CA LYS A 1100 7.64 4.63 -17.84
C LYS A 1100 7.25 6.08 -18.19
N THR A 1101 7.29 6.45 -19.46
CA THR A 1101 6.66 7.68 -19.98
C THR A 1101 5.91 7.34 -21.27
N GLY A 1102 4.59 7.52 -21.25
CA GLY A 1102 3.65 6.97 -22.23
C GLY A 1102 3.46 7.80 -23.50
N LYS A 1103 4.53 8.09 -24.26
CA LYS A 1103 4.42 8.59 -25.64
C LYS A 1103 5.36 7.80 -26.58
N LEU A 1104 4.87 7.48 -27.78
CA LEU A 1104 5.51 6.55 -28.72
C LEU A 1104 6.86 7.08 -29.23
N GLU A 1105 6.96 8.39 -29.44
CA GLU A 1105 8.18 9.09 -29.86
C GLU A 1105 9.29 9.03 -28.79
N ASP A 1106 8.92 9.12 -27.51
CA ASP A 1106 9.87 9.03 -26.39
C ASP A 1106 10.46 7.63 -26.19
N THR A 1107 9.77 6.58 -26.64
CA THR A 1107 10.24 5.19 -26.46
C THR A 1107 11.35 4.86 -27.45
N TYR A 1108 11.25 5.38 -28.70
CA TYR A 1108 12.31 5.30 -29.71
C TYR A 1108 13.55 6.06 -29.27
N TRP A 1109 13.41 7.32 -28.84
CA TRP A 1109 14.51 8.15 -28.34
C TRP A 1109 15.12 7.65 -27.02
N ALA A 1110 14.35 7.00 -26.14
CA ALA A 1110 14.87 6.42 -24.90
C ALA A 1110 15.73 5.18 -25.15
N VAL A 1111 15.31 4.29 -26.05
CA VAL A 1111 16.12 3.15 -26.51
C VAL A 1111 17.42 3.66 -27.15
N VAL A 1112 17.32 4.67 -28.04
CA VAL A 1112 18.47 5.34 -28.70
C VAL A 1112 19.40 6.05 -27.70
N LYS A 1113 18.85 6.72 -26.68
CA LYS A 1113 19.62 7.43 -25.63
C LYS A 1113 20.37 6.48 -24.70
N HIS A 1114 19.93 5.22 -24.58
CA HIS A 1114 20.56 4.23 -23.72
C HIS A 1114 21.60 3.34 -24.43
N PHE A 1115 21.59 3.32 -25.75
CA PHE A 1115 22.77 2.96 -26.55
C PHE A 1115 23.82 4.09 -26.61
N GLY A 1116 23.50 5.27 -26.05
CA GLY A 1116 24.29 6.50 -26.07
C GLY A 1116 25.37 6.66 -25.00
N LYS A 1117 26.13 5.61 -24.64
CA LYS A 1117 27.35 5.77 -23.81
C LYS A 1117 28.52 4.90 -24.25
N THR A 1118 29.10 5.23 -25.41
CA THR A 1118 30.57 5.17 -25.62
C THR A 1118 30.96 6.01 -26.84
N THR A 1119 31.82 7.01 -26.58
CA THR A 1119 32.74 7.76 -27.48
C THR A 1119 32.46 7.69 -28.98
N GLU A 1120 31.79 8.70 -29.54
CA GLU A 1120 32.38 9.89 -30.20
C GLU A 1120 32.95 9.60 -31.60
N GLY A 1121 32.21 10.02 -32.64
CA GLY A 1121 32.83 10.54 -33.86
C GLY A 1121 32.28 10.02 -35.20
N GLU A 1122 32.33 8.72 -35.47
CA GLU A 1122 32.37 8.28 -36.88
C GLU A 1122 31.08 7.65 -37.44
N ILE A 1123 30.15 7.20 -36.59
CA ILE A 1123 28.81 6.75 -37.03
C ILE A 1123 27.85 7.95 -37.21
N GLN A 1124 28.19 9.10 -36.62
CA GLN A 1124 27.40 10.33 -36.70
C GLN A 1124 27.30 10.87 -38.14
N LYS A 1125 28.19 10.44 -39.04
CA LYS A 1125 28.15 10.80 -40.46
C LYS A 1125 27.27 9.88 -41.31
N TYR A 1126 26.94 8.68 -40.83
CA TYR A 1126 26.32 7.65 -41.66
C TYR A 1126 24.81 7.46 -41.45
N LEU A 1127 24.23 7.97 -40.36
CA LEU A 1127 22.78 7.84 -40.08
C LEU A 1127 22.02 9.17 -39.99
N LEU A 1128 22.71 10.31 -40.10
CA LEU A 1128 22.08 11.62 -40.33
C LEU A 1128 21.53 11.78 -41.76
N LEU A 1129 21.72 10.78 -42.62
CA LEU A 1129 21.28 10.77 -44.02
C LEU A 1129 19.95 10.04 -44.27
N ASN A 1130 19.31 9.44 -43.26
CA ASN A 1130 18.06 8.68 -43.44
C ASN A 1130 16.87 9.21 -42.60
N ILE A 1131 16.96 10.45 -42.11
CA ILE A 1131 15.80 11.20 -41.55
C ILE A 1131 15.70 12.59 -42.22
N THR A 1132 15.99 12.60 -43.52
CA THR A 1132 15.39 13.49 -44.53
C THR A 1132 14.77 12.60 -45.58
#